data_AF-A0A449AWF4-F1
#
_entry.id   AF-A0A449AWF4-F1
#
_cell.length_a   1.000
_cell.length_b   1.000
_cell.length_c   1.000
_cell.angle_alpha   90.00
_cell.angle_beta   90.00
_cell.angle_gamma   90.00
#
_symmetry.space_group_name_H-M   'P 1'
#
loop_
_entity.id
_entity.type
_entity.pdbx_description
1 polymer ?
#
loop_
_entity_poly.entity_id
_entity_poly.type
_entity_poly.pdbx_seq_one_letter_code
_entity_poly.pdbx_strand_id
1 'polypeptide(L)'
;MKKKILLVSSLLTAATPTFAVLASCVDTQKAAQEQEKSEFEKNAKLVETALEIINNSKVSSNFYRKQKQNFLQLKEDFANAKTTIAKARVNESLGQFYKDLLKDWSSQLFEVVENTKTAHVLNENLVAEANSKLENMVADRELEKTVNNDEIEKLKAELKKANEDLALATVHNGNELSEELAELKANFLPRQRSGKFALMEAQRYLIDWYTEFLKFLNTLAPKDPESQRILANYITNAEGIRQSTELSLESTRNTPETYENRNQFRVDLAITMERIKKIGDAYKRLFNYDLPYPKSEAIDDLYDWRIENFKRIKTAIEANDASVYDRPEIKTTLISFLEQIISQYAKVKLQNANYAEQVFSYVFLEENYALKYVFPSNSVGLDVVNPSFRLNLSKNYLLEYPLYNRIYDSETTAKIDVFYLQTRRNMVNFWNSEGSKHYITSLGYRRTWNQFWKYLENTSNYKYNAKANTYYEILGTFNEANLSITNLAVPIAEIEAKRVEIVAKIDELKDKVWQLYLQASRKISENEEYDFEPEDFRPYTDLKNSIRDKRSKAMLMSDGTFVEAFDKYIAFLLLEKYAEKMLEIYDYWKLLGDNPKSDELEAVLRYKTKSDKLLKKMNNAKNDYDESVAEKTWFEAKIFPLFSNFEWPNFDDSSLSDEQKVTLYKEKLAKIKEIYDNIKTICENIEPEYANTIFREWVFDDYYKNDFNEIQQAFENMETVQSIGYSQKELFASLKEKYKGRKETVIENEVVAKERYESAKATYEAGDLNYQNYIVPNQELYALIRQWNIKNRAELSSLQLSNEAGKEPDTGALQLFNSYSTEWSFGHEDTQNKPYIHITNLDIDDIENNTEDDQYSSDKVKAKLLEIEKRYFEANEAYLEAKKANADNLEALKNKLVEVRKEYYDFLNNPNFTFLKSSYAKYNVSHYGSGQQVILSPFKLANIYASEVASYEVLKQINEEYIKDSEN
;
A
#
# COMPACT_ATOMS: atom_id res chain seq x y z
N MET A 1 -64.40 32.38 55.91
CA MET A 1 -65.12 32.38 57.21
C MET A 1 -65.52 30.96 57.58
N LYS A 2 -65.11 30.54 58.78
CA LYS A 2 -65.73 29.57 59.71
C LYS A 2 -66.10 28.13 59.26
N LYS A 3 -65.22 27.22 59.73
CA LYS A 3 -65.38 25.81 60.16
C LYS A 3 -66.73 25.44 60.81
N LYS A 4 -67.09 24.15 60.66
CA LYS A 4 -67.38 23.09 61.68
C LYS A 4 -68.49 22.17 61.14
N ILE A 5 -68.22 20.89 60.82
CA ILE A 5 -68.21 19.71 61.71
C ILE A 5 -69.36 19.70 62.73
N LEU A 6 -70.30 18.75 62.59
CA LEU A 6 -70.78 17.79 63.61
C LEU A 6 -71.92 16.96 62.98
N LEU A 7 -71.76 15.64 62.83
CA LEU A 7 -72.08 14.58 63.81
C LEU A 7 -73.60 14.34 63.99
N VAL A 8 -74.04 13.24 63.36
CA VAL A 8 -74.77 12.10 63.97
C VAL A 8 -76.27 12.21 64.26
N SER A 9 -76.92 11.09 63.91
CA SER A 9 -78.16 10.50 64.45
C SER A 9 -79.47 11.22 64.14
N SER A 10 -80.60 10.59 63.91
CA SER A 10 -81.05 9.20 63.73
C SER A 10 -82.58 9.32 63.62
N LEU A 11 -83.26 8.21 63.32
CA LEU A 11 -84.68 7.96 63.58
C LEU A 11 -85.67 8.70 62.65
N LEU A 12 -86.42 8.02 61.77
CA LEU A 12 -87.44 6.96 61.93
C LEU A 12 -88.83 7.56 61.68
N THR A 13 -89.69 6.68 61.17
CA THR A 13 -91.16 6.77 61.02
C THR A 13 -91.65 7.65 59.88
N ALA A 14 -92.63 7.29 59.06
CA ALA A 14 -93.49 6.11 58.78
C ALA A 14 -94.83 6.71 58.35
N ALA A 15 -95.43 6.17 57.29
CA ALA A 15 -96.88 6.09 57.00
C ALA A 15 -97.09 6.09 55.48
N THR A 16 -97.89 5.25 54.84
CA THR A 16 -98.66 4.04 55.18
C THR A 16 -99.12 3.45 53.83
N PRO A 17 -99.44 2.15 53.77
CA PRO A 17 -99.85 1.44 52.56
C PRO A 17 -101.37 1.25 52.46
N THR A 18 -101.89 0.92 51.28
CA THR A 18 -103.24 0.34 51.10
C THR A 18 -103.22 -0.90 50.19
N PHE A 19 -103.44 -2.05 50.84
CA PHE A 19 -104.31 -3.19 50.51
C PHE A 19 -104.61 -3.63 49.07
N ALA A 20 -104.35 -4.93 48.81
CA ALA A 20 -105.36 -6.00 48.65
C ALA A 20 -104.61 -7.37 48.66
N VAL A 21 -104.61 -8.13 49.76
CA VAL A 21 -105.47 -9.30 50.10
C VAL A 21 -105.58 -10.38 49.01
N LEU A 22 -105.00 -11.56 49.29
CA LEU A 22 -105.67 -12.85 49.57
C LEU A 22 -104.57 -13.89 49.93
N ALA A 23 -104.48 -14.32 51.20
CA ALA A 23 -104.82 -15.65 51.75
C ALA A 23 -104.08 -16.83 51.07
N SER A 24 -103.34 -17.73 51.77
CA SER A 24 -103.78 -18.51 52.94
C SER A 24 -102.64 -19.13 53.80
N CYS A 25 -102.89 -19.15 55.13
CA CYS A 25 -102.56 -20.10 56.20
C CYS A 25 -101.10 -20.56 56.52
N VAL A 26 -100.77 -20.41 57.80
CA VAL A 26 -99.51 -20.59 58.54
C VAL A 26 -99.46 -21.96 59.23
N ASP A 27 -98.26 -22.52 59.46
CA ASP A 27 -98.05 -23.55 60.49
C ASP A 27 -96.81 -23.25 61.36
N THR A 28 -97.05 -22.94 62.64
CA THR A 28 -96.15 -22.18 63.54
C THR A 28 -95.01 -22.98 64.20
N GLN A 29 -94.87 -24.27 63.91
CA GLN A 29 -93.64 -25.04 64.23
C GLN A 29 -92.64 -25.06 63.07
N LYS A 30 -93.14 -24.98 61.83
CA LYS A 30 -92.32 -24.68 60.65
C LYS A 30 -91.78 -23.27 60.72
N ALA A 31 -92.57 -22.32 61.23
CA ALA A 31 -92.17 -20.93 61.40
C ALA A 31 -90.89 -20.78 62.25
N ALA A 32 -90.69 -21.57 63.32
CA ALA A 32 -89.47 -21.47 64.13
C ALA A 32 -88.24 -22.07 63.43
N GLN A 33 -88.38 -23.16 62.67
CA GLN A 33 -87.29 -23.72 61.85
C GLN A 33 -86.99 -22.87 60.60
N GLU A 34 -88.01 -22.27 59.98
CA GLU A 34 -87.88 -21.33 58.88
C GLU A 34 -87.31 -19.99 59.35
N GLN A 35 -87.62 -19.55 60.56
CA GLN A 35 -87.05 -18.35 61.16
C GLN A 35 -85.57 -18.55 61.49
N GLU A 36 -85.15 -19.67 62.10
CA GLU A 36 -83.72 -19.94 62.32
C GLU A 36 -82.95 -20.13 61.02
N LYS A 37 -83.54 -20.79 60.01
CA LYS A 37 -82.94 -20.91 58.68
C LYS A 37 -82.82 -19.54 57.99
N SER A 38 -83.86 -18.71 58.07
CA SER A 38 -83.86 -17.34 57.53
C SER A 38 -82.84 -16.45 58.23
N GLU A 39 -82.67 -16.60 59.53
CA GLU A 39 -81.72 -15.84 60.32
C GLU A 39 -80.26 -16.29 60.07
N PHE A 40 -80.02 -17.59 59.92
CA PHE A 40 -78.73 -18.12 59.48
C PHE A 40 -78.39 -17.67 58.06
N GLU A 41 -79.33 -17.72 57.11
CA GLU A 41 -79.11 -17.25 55.73
C GLU A 41 -78.79 -15.75 55.69
N LYS A 42 -79.46 -14.95 56.53
CA LYS A 42 -79.17 -13.52 56.67
C LYS A 42 -77.77 -13.27 57.23
N ASN A 43 -77.37 -13.99 58.28
CA ASN A 43 -76.03 -13.87 58.87
C ASN A 43 -74.93 -14.40 57.93
N ALA A 44 -75.20 -15.50 57.23
CA ALA A 44 -74.30 -16.07 56.24
C ALA A 44 -74.05 -15.09 55.09
N LYS A 45 -75.09 -14.38 54.62
CA LYS A 45 -74.96 -13.35 53.58
C LYS A 45 -74.11 -12.15 54.03
N LEU A 46 -74.18 -11.78 55.31
CA LEU A 46 -73.31 -10.74 55.88
C LEU A 46 -71.83 -11.18 55.92
N VAL A 47 -71.58 -12.44 56.29
CA VAL A 47 -70.23 -13.02 56.26
C VAL A 47 -69.69 -13.13 54.83
N GLU A 48 -70.51 -13.55 53.87
CA GLU A 48 -70.13 -13.59 52.44
C GLU A 48 -69.76 -12.21 51.91
N THR A 49 -70.58 -11.21 52.22
CA THR A 49 -70.32 -9.82 51.81
C THR A 49 -69.00 -9.32 52.41
N ALA A 50 -68.73 -9.60 53.69
CA ALA A 50 -67.46 -9.24 54.31
C ALA A 50 -66.26 -9.98 53.68
N LEU A 51 -66.38 -11.27 53.42
CA LEU A 51 -65.33 -12.05 52.75
C LEU A 51 -65.06 -11.57 51.32
N GLU A 52 -66.08 -11.13 50.59
CA GLU A 52 -65.94 -10.56 49.24
C GLU A 52 -65.24 -9.20 49.27
N ILE A 53 -65.56 -8.34 50.25
CA ILE A 53 -64.83 -7.09 50.48
C ILE A 53 -63.37 -7.38 50.85
N ILE A 54 -63.11 -8.37 51.71
CA ILE A 54 -61.75 -8.79 52.10
C ILE A 54 -60.95 -9.28 50.88
N ASN A 55 -61.55 -10.12 50.04
CA ASN A 55 -60.91 -10.65 48.81
C ASN A 55 -60.49 -9.54 47.83
N ASN A 56 -61.25 -8.44 47.80
CA ASN A 56 -60.98 -7.29 46.96
C ASN A 56 -60.00 -6.28 47.60
N SER A 57 -59.68 -6.42 48.88
CA SER A 57 -58.62 -5.65 49.54
C SER A 57 -57.26 -6.30 49.26
N LYS A 58 -56.23 -5.53 48.86
CA LYS A 58 -54.88 -6.06 48.51
C LYS A 58 -54.11 -6.70 49.68
N VAL A 59 -54.76 -6.95 50.82
CA VAL A 59 -54.14 -7.48 52.04
C VAL A 59 -54.29 -9.01 52.07
N SER A 60 -53.19 -9.72 51.81
CA SER A 60 -52.99 -11.18 51.95
C SER A 60 -54.11 -12.09 51.44
N SER A 61 -53.94 -12.60 50.21
CA SER A 61 -54.81 -13.64 49.61
C SER A 61 -54.88 -14.95 50.41
N ASN A 62 -53.92 -15.20 51.32
CA ASN A 62 -53.93 -16.36 52.22
C ASN A 62 -54.92 -16.21 53.40
N PHE A 63 -55.12 -14.99 53.93
CA PHE A 63 -56.07 -14.74 55.01
C PHE A 63 -57.51 -14.98 54.55
N TYR A 64 -57.88 -14.43 53.39
CA TYR A 64 -59.18 -14.67 52.77
C TYR A 64 -59.44 -16.16 52.51
N ARG A 65 -58.49 -16.89 51.91
CA ARG A 65 -58.65 -18.33 51.61
C ARG A 65 -58.93 -19.14 52.88
N LYS A 66 -58.21 -18.88 53.97
CA LYS A 66 -58.39 -19.58 55.26
C LYS A 66 -59.77 -19.32 55.85
N GLN A 67 -60.21 -18.05 55.90
CA GLN A 67 -61.50 -17.70 56.50
C GLN A 67 -62.69 -18.15 55.65
N LYS A 68 -62.54 -18.16 54.32
CA LYS A 68 -63.56 -18.74 53.42
C LYS A 68 -63.77 -20.23 53.67
N GLN A 69 -62.72 -21.00 53.93
CA GLN A 69 -62.85 -22.41 54.29
C GLN A 69 -63.57 -22.62 55.63
N ASN A 70 -63.21 -21.85 56.67
CA ASN A 70 -63.89 -21.91 57.97
C ASN A 70 -65.38 -21.58 57.87
N PHE A 71 -65.74 -20.59 57.04
CA PHE A 71 -67.14 -20.24 56.79
C PHE A 71 -67.91 -21.34 56.05
N LEU A 72 -67.29 -22.00 55.06
CA LEU A 72 -67.90 -23.13 54.37
C LEU A 72 -68.16 -24.31 55.33
N GLN A 73 -67.25 -24.57 56.26
CA GLN A 73 -67.45 -25.59 57.30
C GLN A 73 -68.65 -25.27 58.20
N LEU A 74 -68.80 -24.01 58.64
CA LEU A 74 -69.96 -23.59 59.46
C LEU A 74 -71.29 -23.71 58.71
N LYS A 75 -71.30 -23.49 57.39
CA LYS A 75 -72.49 -23.75 56.54
C LYS A 75 -72.83 -25.24 56.49
N GLU A 76 -71.84 -26.10 56.39
CA GLU A 76 -72.01 -27.55 56.38
C GLU A 76 -72.49 -28.07 57.75
N ASP A 77 -71.90 -27.59 58.85
CA ASP A 77 -72.29 -27.94 60.21
C ASP A 77 -73.75 -27.53 60.51
N PHE A 78 -74.21 -26.39 60.00
CA PHE A 78 -75.61 -25.97 60.12
C PHE A 78 -76.56 -26.86 59.31
N ALA A 79 -76.14 -27.28 58.11
CA ALA A 79 -76.91 -28.20 57.28
C ALA A 79 -77.05 -29.59 57.93
N ASN A 80 -76.00 -30.04 58.63
CA ASN A 80 -75.93 -31.35 59.29
C ASN A 80 -76.56 -31.38 60.69
N ALA A 81 -76.77 -30.22 61.33
CA ALA A 81 -77.44 -30.13 62.62
C ALA A 81 -78.92 -30.56 62.53
N LYS A 82 -79.30 -31.65 63.23
CA LYS A 82 -80.65 -32.25 63.15
C LYS A 82 -81.68 -31.67 64.12
N THR A 83 -81.25 -30.92 65.14
CA THR A 83 -82.13 -30.32 66.16
C THR A 83 -82.05 -28.80 66.14
N THR A 84 -83.15 -28.14 66.52
CA THR A 84 -83.24 -26.67 66.55
C THR A 84 -82.19 -26.05 67.49
N ILE A 85 -81.96 -26.65 68.67
CA ILE A 85 -80.92 -26.18 69.61
C ILE A 85 -79.51 -26.29 69.01
N ALA A 86 -79.24 -27.32 68.21
CA ALA A 86 -77.95 -27.46 67.53
C ALA A 86 -77.78 -26.42 66.41
N LYS A 87 -78.85 -26.12 65.67
CA LYS A 87 -78.86 -25.07 64.64
C LYS A 87 -78.69 -23.67 65.23
N ALA A 88 -79.37 -23.37 66.33
CA ALA A 88 -79.18 -22.13 67.09
C ALA A 88 -77.72 -21.95 67.53
N ARG A 89 -77.07 -22.99 68.06
CA ARG A 89 -75.64 -22.95 68.44
C ARG A 89 -74.71 -22.71 67.25
N VAL A 90 -74.95 -23.35 66.11
CA VAL A 90 -74.14 -23.11 64.91
C VAL A 90 -74.36 -21.69 64.38
N ASN A 91 -75.57 -21.15 64.46
CA ASN A 91 -75.86 -19.77 64.07
C ASN A 91 -75.21 -18.74 65.03
N GLU A 92 -75.16 -19.04 66.33
CA GLU A 92 -74.44 -18.22 67.31
C GLU A 92 -72.92 -18.26 67.05
N SER A 93 -72.37 -19.44 66.74
CA SER A 93 -70.99 -19.59 66.28
C SER A 93 -70.71 -18.83 64.98
N LEU A 94 -71.67 -18.77 64.05
CA LEU A 94 -71.54 -17.98 62.82
C LEU A 94 -71.52 -16.47 63.11
N GLY A 95 -72.37 -16.01 64.03
CA GLY A 95 -72.37 -14.63 64.49
C GLY A 95 -71.07 -14.25 65.19
N GLN A 96 -70.48 -15.15 65.98
CA GLN A 96 -69.19 -14.95 66.61
C GLN A 96 -68.04 -14.97 65.60
N PHE A 97 -68.06 -15.92 64.66
CA PHE A 97 -67.13 -15.98 63.53
C PHE A 97 -67.13 -14.69 62.72
N TYR A 98 -68.30 -14.10 62.44
CA TYR A 98 -68.39 -12.82 61.73
C TYR A 98 -67.70 -11.67 62.48
N LYS A 99 -67.89 -11.60 63.81
CA LYS A 99 -67.27 -10.57 64.65
C LYS A 99 -65.75 -10.75 64.71
N ASP A 100 -65.29 -11.99 64.87
CA ASP A 100 -63.86 -12.31 64.92
C ASP A 100 -63.19 -12.09 63.55
N LEU A 101 -63.87 -12.44 62.45
CA LEU A 101 -63.43 -12.16 61.09
C LEU A 101 -63.19 -10.66 60.86
N LEU A 102 -64.16 -9.82 61.22
CA LEU A 102 -64.03 -8.37 61.07
C LEU A 102 -62.98 -7.77 62.01
N LYS A 103 -62.87 -8.29 63.24
CA LYS A 103 -61.86 -7.85 64.20
C LYS A 103 -60.45 -8.20 63.72
N ASP A 104 -60.21 -9.44 63.33
CA ASP A 104 -58.90 -9.90 62.84
C ASP A 104 -58.51 -9.21 61.54
N TRP A 105 -59.47 -9.04 60.61
CA TRP A 105 -59.24 -8.27 59.40
C TRP A 105 -58.93 -6.80 59.69
N SER A 106 -59.63 -6.18 60.66
CA SER A 106 -59.33 -4.82 61.09
C SER A 106 -57.94 -4.71 61.72
N SER A 107 -57.51 -5.69 62.54
CA SER A 107 -56.17 -5.72 63.13
C SER A 107 -55.07 -5.84 62.07
N GLN A 108 -55.25 -6.69 61.05
CA GLN A 108 -54.28 -6.79 59.94
C GLN A 108 -54.27 -5.54 59.06
N LEU A 109 -55.43 -4.90 58.85
CA LEU A 109 -55.50 -3.59 58.20
C LEU A 109 -54.78 -2.51 59.03
N PHE A 110 -54.92 -2.54 60.36
CA PHE A 110 -54.22 -1.63 61.27
C PHE A 110 -52.70 -1.87 61.27
N GLU A 111 -52.23 -3.10 61.15
CA GLU A 111 -50.79 -3.42 61.05
C GLU A 111 -50.18 -2.97 59.70
N VAL A 112 -50.94 -3.06 58.61
CA VAL A 112 -50.57 -2.46 57.30
C VAL A 112 -50.53 -0.92 57.40
N VAL A 113 -51.48 -0.31 58.12
CA VAL A 113 -51.53 1.14 58.36
C VAL A 113 -50.43 1.61 59.34
N GLU A 114 -50.03 0.79 60.32
CA GLU A 114 -48.91 1.08 61.23
C GLU A 114 -47.55 1.00 60.53
N ASN A 115 -47.35 0.02 59.64
CA ASN A 115 -46.17 -0.01 58.77
C ASN A 115 -46.12 1.19 57.79
N THR A 116 -47.29 1.75 57.44
CA THR A 116 -47.39 3.01 56.68
C THR A 116 -47.06 4.24 57.54
N LYS A 117 -47.23 4.18 58.86
CA LYS A 117 -46.86 5.24 59.81
C LYS A 117 -45.35 5.33 60.05
N THR A 118 -44.63 4.21 60.00
CA THR A 118 -43.15 4.21 60.06
C THR A 118 -42.53 4.79 58.78
N ALA A 119 -43.20 4.63 57.62
CA ALA A 119 -42.86 5.35 56.39
C ALA A 119 -43.20 6.85 56.44
N HIS A 120 -44.16 7.26 57.27
CA HIS A 120 -44.58 8.66 57.41
C HIS A 120 -43.57 9.52 58.19
N VAL A 121 -42.79 8.95 59.12
CA VAL A 121 -41.70 9.67 59.81
C VAL A 121 -40.50 9.89 58.87
N LEU A 122 -40.27 8.99 57.90
CA LEU A 122 -39.29 9.21 56.83
C LEU A 122 -39.80 10.23 55.79
N ASN A 123 -41.12 10.28 55.57
CA ASN A 123 -41.77 11.20 54.65
C ASN A 123 -41.88 12.63 55.21
N GLU A 124 -41.94 12.86 56.52
CA GLU A 124 -41.98 14.22 57.08
C GLU A 124 -40.66 14.99 56.88
N ASN A 125 -39.52 14.29 56.88
CA ASN A 125 -38.23 14.89 56.53
C ASN A 125 -38.10 15.15 55.01
N LEU A 126 -38.65 14.26 54.16
CA LEU A 126 -38.71 14.46 52.71
C LEU A 126 -39.75 15.52 52.29
N VAL A 127 -40.84 15.70 53.04
CA VAL A 127 -41.89 16.71 52.79
C VAL A 127 -41.45 18.10 53.25
N ALA A 128 -40.61 18.24 54.28
CA ALA A 128 -40.00 19.53 54.61
C ALA A 128 -39.00 19.99 53.52
N GLU A 129 -38.21 19.06 52.99
CA GLU A 129 -37.26 19.31 51.89
C GLU A 129 -37.99 19.50 50.54
N ALA A 130 -39.07 18.74 50.29
CA ALA A 130 -39.92 18.89 49.12
C ALA A 130 -40.80 20.15 49.17
N ASN A 131 -41.25 20.63 50.34
CA ASN A 131 -42.01 21.88 50.45
C ASN A 131 -41.11 23.11 50.28
N SER A 132 -39.86 23.08 50.75
CA SER A 132 -38.88 24.12 50.42
C SER A 132 -38.52 24.14 48.93
N LYS A 133 -38.40 22.96 48.29
CA LYS A 133 -38.26 22.86 46.83
C LYS A 133 -39.54 23.23 46.08
N LEU A 134 -40.72 22.93 46.59
CA LEU A 134 -42.01 23.24 45.95
C LEU A 134 -42.34 24.72 46.08
N GLU A 135 -42.04 25.39 47.19
CA GLU A 135 -42.19 26.86 47.29
C GLU A 135 -41.23 27.58 46.35
N ASN A 136 -39.97 27.13 46.24
CA ASN A 136 -39.04 27.66 45.23
C ASN A 136 -39.47 27.31 43.80
N MET A 137 -39.96 26.10 43.52
CA MET A 137 -40.45 25.71 42.20
C MET A 137 -41.82 26.32 41.84
N VAL A 138 -42.65 26.71 42.81
CA VAL A 138 -43.92 27.42 42.59
C VAL A 138 -43.66 28.91 42.41
N ALA A 139 -42.73 29.51 43.15
CA ALA A 139 -42.25 30.86 42.89
C ALA A 139 -41.55 30.96 41.51
N ASP A 140 -40.68 29.99 41.18
CA ASP A 140 -40.04 29.88 39.87
C ASP A 140 -41.10 29.58 38.79
N ARG A 141 -42.08 28.70 39.01
CA ARG A 141 -43.18 28.48 38.03
C ARG A 141 -44.12 29.66 37.89
N GLU A 142 -44.36 30.46 38.91
CA GLU A 142 -45.21 31.65 38.81
C GLU A 142 -44.46 32.80 38.12
N LEU A 143 -43.15 32.94 38.36
CA LEU A 143 -42.26 33.83 37.61
C LEU A 143 -42.11 33.34 36.15
N GLU A 144 -41.94 32.05 35.92
CA GLU A 144 -41.82 31.41 34.61
C GLU A 144 -43.18 31.31 33.90
N LYS A 145 -44.32 31.35 34.59
CA LYS A 145 -45.66 31.55 33.99
C LYS A 145 -45.94 33.00 33.64
N THR A 146 -45.46 33.97 34.43
CA THR A 146 -45.61 35.39 34.06
C THR A 146 -44.65 35.74 32.92
N VAL A 147 -43.40 35.27 32.98
CA VAL A 147 -42.43 35.39 31.87
C VAL A 147 -42.89 34.58 30.66
N ASN A 148 -43.32 33.32 30.76
CA ASN A 148 -43.87 32.60 29.61
C ASN A 148 -45.21 33.14 29.15
N ASN A 149 -46.09 33.71 29.99
CA ASN A 149 -47.33 34.30 29.47
C ASN A 149 -47.09 35.66 28.82
N ASP A 150 -46.14 36.46 29.32
CA ASP A 150 -45.72 37.69 28.66
C ASP A 150 -44.91 37.36 27.39
N GLU A 151 -44.11 36.30 27.38
CA GLU A 151 -43.37 35.82 26.23
C GLU A 151 -44.28 35.06 25.26
N ILE A 152 -45.35 34.37 25.70
CA ILE A 152 -46.39 33.80 24.83
C ILE A 152 -47.31 34.89 24.31
N GLU A 153 -47.66 35.93 25.06
CA GLU A 153 -48.43 37.07 24.55
C GLU A 153 -47.57 37.95 23.64
N LYS A 154 -46.27 38.10 23.94
CA LYS A 154 -45.31 38.76 23.05
C LYS A 154 -45.02 37.91 21.82
N LEU A 155 -44.86 36.59 21.93
CA LEU A 155 -44.74 35.67 20.79
C LEU A 155 -46.05 35.55 20.03
N LYS A 156 -47.22 35.66 20.66
CA LYS A 156 -48.51 35.74 19.94
C LYS A 156 -48.68 37.09 19.27
N ALA A 157 -48.21 38.18 19.88
CA ALA A 157 -48.21 39.49 19.26
C ALA A 157 -47.17 39.57 18.14
N GLU A 158 -46.01 38.94 18.29
CA GLU A 158 -44.95 38.80 17.28
C GLU A 158 -45.33 37.79 16.21
N LEU A 159 -46.08 36.73 16.52
CA LEU A 159 -46.58 35.75 15.55
C LEU A 159 -47.84 36.26 14.86
N LYS A 160 -48.66 37.08 15.52
CA LYS A 160 -49.75 37.84 14.89
C LYS A 160 -49.17 38.94 14.01
N LYS A 161 -48.18 39.69 14.49
CA LYS A 161 -47.47 40.69 13.70
C LYS A 161 -46.64 40.04 12.59
N ALA A 162 -46.00 38.90 12.80
CA ALA A 162 -45.31 38.14 11.77
C ALA A 162 -46.28 37.45 10.83
N ASN A 163 -47.48 37.06 11.25
CA ASN A 163 -48.53 36.58 10.34
C ASN A 163 -49.20 37.73 9.60
N GLU A 164 -49.30 38.91 10.19
CA GLU A 164 -49.76 40.15 9.55
C GLU A 164 -48.69 40.69 8.61
N ASP A 165 -47.40 40.61 8.95
CA ASP A 165 -46.22 40.98 8.14
C ASP A 165 -45.96 39.92 7.07
N LEU A 166 -46.20 38.63 7.34
CA LEU A 166 -46.19 37.56 6.35
C LEU A 166 -47.42 37.68 5.46
N ALA A 167 -48.62 38.00 5.97
CA ALA A 167 -49.78 38.26 5.13
C ALA A 167 -49.61 39.54 4.31
N LEU A 168 -49.04 40.61 4.88
CA LEU A 168 -48.68 41.84 4.19
C LEU A 168 -47.55 41.58 3.19
N ALA A 169 -46.54 40.79 3.50
CA ALA A 169 -45.49 40.39 2.56
C ALA A 169 -45.98 39.37 1.52
N THR A 170 -46.99 38.56 1.81
CA THR A 170 -47.63 37.66 0.84
C THR A 170 -48.64 38.42 -0.03
N VAL A 171 -49.17 39.55 0.44
CA VAL A 171 -50.05 40.43 -0.34
C VAL A 171 -49.27 41.50 -1.12
N HIS A 172 -48.18 42.04 -0.57
CA HIS A 172 -47.30 43.01 -1.25
C HIS A 172 -46.22 42.34 -2.09
N ASN A 173 -45.61 41.26 -1.61
CA ASN A 173 -44.56 40.55 -2.33
C ASN A 173 -44.97 39.11 -2.71
N GLY A 174 -46.15 38.59 -2.38
CA GLY A 174 -46.47 37.19 -2.75
C GLY A 174 -46.87 37.02 -4.21
N ASN A 175 -47.41 38.08 -4.85
CA ASN A 175 -47.52 38.11 -6.31
C ASN A 175 -46.15 38.36 -6.94
N GLU A 176 -45.32 39.28 -6.43
CA GLU A 176 -43.97 39.53 -6.96
C GLU A 176 -43.00 38.36 -6.73
N LEU A 177 -43.01 37.68 -5.58
CA LEU A 177 -42.25 36.44 -5.31
C LEU A 177 -42.85 35.25 -6.04
N SER A 178 -44.17 35.16 -6.23
CA SER A 178 -44.75 34.10 -7.06
C SER A 178 -44.45 34.34 -8.53
N GLU A 179 -44.36 35.59 -8.98
CA GLU A 179 -43.92 35.99 -10.32
C GLU A 179 -42.42 35.78 -10.48
N GLU A 180 -41.57 36.18 -9.53
CA GLU A 180 -40.13 35.91 -9.52
C GLU A 180 -39.83 34.42 -9.42
N LEU A 181 -40.56 33.66 -8.60
CA LEU A 181 -40.37 32.21 -8.46
C LEU A 181 -40.97 31.48 -9.68
N ALA A 182 -42.00 32.02 -10.32
CA ALA A 182 -42.48 31.55 -11.63
C ALA A 182 -41.50 31.91 -12.76
N GLU A 183 -40.87 33.08 -12.75
CA GLU A 183 -39.82 33.49 -13.69
C GLU A 183 -38.54 32.68 -13.48
N LEU A 184 -38.12 32.46 -12.22
CA LEU A 184 -37.01 31.58 -11.85
C LEU A 184 -37.29 30.14 -12.27
N LYS A 185 -38.51 29.62 -12.05
CA LYS A 185 -38.93 28.30 -12.53
C LYS A 185 -39.05 28.22 -14.05
N ALA A 186 -39.51 29.28 -14.71
CA ALA A 186 -39.64 29.34 -16.17
C ALA A 186 -38.26 29.34 -16.86
N ASN A 187 -37.23 29.88 -16.20
CA ASN A 187 -35.87 29.92 -16.69
C ASN A 187 -34.99 28.76 -16.20
N PHE A 188 -35.48 27.95 -15.27
CA PHE A 188 -34.78 26.76 -14.76
C PHE A 188 -34.78 25.66 -15.82
N LEU A 189 -33.61 25.10 -16.10
CA LEU A 189 -33.47 24.02 -17.06
C LEU A 189 -33.76 22.70 -16.35
N PRO A 190 -34.77 21.94 -16.80
CA PRO A 190 -35.09 20.68 -16.15
C PRO A 190 -33.98 19.66 -16.42
N ARG A 191 -33.59 18.95 -15.36
CA ARG A 191 -32.46 18.02 -15.34
C ARG A 191 -32.90 16.61 -14.99
N GLN A 192 -32.26 15.64 -15.62
CA GLN A 192 -32.36 14.24 -15.23
C GLN A 192 -31.90 14.07 -13.79
N ARG A 193 -32.39 13.02 -13.13
CA ARG A 193 -31.98 12.73 -11.76
C ARG A 193 -30.47 12.49 -11.68
N SER A 194 -29.91 12.92 -10.57
CA SER A 194 -28.47 12.80 -10.32
C SER A 194 -28.10 11.38 -9.88
N GLY A 195 -27.08 10.80 -10.51
CA GLY A 195 -26.47 9.55 -10.07
C GLY A 195 -25.80 9.68 -8.71
N LYS A 196 -25.23 10.86 -8.41
CA LYS A 196 -24.72 11.19 -7.08
C LYS A 196 -25.83 11.15 -6.03
N PHE A 197 -26.99 11.73 -6.31
CA PHE A 197 -28.14 11.70 -5.39
C PHE A 197 -28.61 10.26 -5.13
N ALA A 198 -28.77 9.46 -6.19
CA ALA A 198 -29.19 8.06 -6.07
C ALA A 198 -28.18 7.20 -5.27
N LEU A 199 -26.87 7.44 -5.45
CA LEU A 199 -25.82 6.80 -4.65
C LEU A 199 -25.91 7.19 -3.17
N MET A 200 -26.08 8.49 -2.88
CA MET A 200 -26.26 8.97 -1.52
C MET A 200 -27.50 8.37 -0.85
N GLU A 201 -28.60 8.21 -1.60
CA GLU A 201 -29.81 7.52 -1.14
C GLU A 201 -29.52 6.06 -0.78
N ALA A 202 -28.80 5.33 -1.63
CA ALA A 202 -28.41 3.94 -1.40
C ALA A 202 -27.46 3.79 -0.18
N GLN A 203 -26.48 4.68 -0.04
CA GLN A 203 -25.55 4.68 1.10
C GLN A 203 -26.28 5.01 2.41
N ARG A 204 -27.21 5.96 2.41
CA ARG A 204 -28.05 6.29 3.58
C ARG A 204 -28.90 5.10 3.99
N TYR A 205 -29.56 4.44 3.03
CA TYR A 205 -30.31 3.22 3.30
C TYR A 205 -29.44 2.15 3.98
N LEU A 206 -28.20 1.94 3.51
CA LEU A 206 -27.27 1.00 4.15
C LEU A 206 -26.89 1.41 5.58
N ILE A 207 -26.60 2.69 5.81
CA ILE A 207 -26.24 3.19 7.15
C ILE A 207 -27.40 2.96 8.13
N ASP A 208 -28.62 3.28 7.72
CA ASP A 208 -29.81 3.06 8.53
C ASP A 208 -30.06 1.57 8.77
N TRP A 209 -29.87 0.73 7.74
CA TRP A 209 -29.97 -0.72 7.86
C TRP A 209 -28.99 -1.27 8.88
N TYR A 210 -27.71 -0.89 8.79
CA TYR A 210 -26.69 -1.32 9.75
C TYR A 210 -26.98 -0.80 11.16
N THR A 211 -27.52 0.41 11.28
CA THR A 211 -27.89 0.99 12.58
C THR A 211 -28.98 0.14 13.26
N GLU A 212 -30.04 -0.21 12.53
CA GLU A 212 -31.11 -1.05 13.08
C GLU A 212 -30.66 -2.51 13.29
N PHE A 213 -29.81 -3.04 12.41
CA PHE A 213 -29.22 -4.37 12.59
C PHE A 213 -28.33 -4.45 13.82
N LEU A 214 -27.51 -3.44 14.09
CA LEU A 214 -26.69 -3.35 15.30
C LEU A 214 -27.56 -3.21 16.55
N LYS A 215 -28.64 -2.41 16.52
CA LYS A 215 -29.61 -2.36 17.61
C LYS A 215 -30.17 -3.76 17.89
N PHE A 216 -30.57 -4.49 16.84
CA PHE A 216 -31.04 -5.86 16.96
C PHE A 216 -29.99 -6.80 17.57
N LEU A 217 -28.76 -6.81 17.04
CA LEU A 217 -27.68 -7.66 17.56
C LEU A 217 -27.38 -7.37 19.03
N ASN A 218 -27.43 -6.10 19.45
CA ASN A 218 -27.23 -5.70 20.85
C ASN A 218 -28.39 -6.12 21.79
N THR A 219 -29.55 -6.50 21.25
CA THR A 219 -30.64 -7.10 22.06
C THR A 219 -30.46 -8.60 22.31
N LEU A 220 -29.55 -9.27 21.58
CA LEU A 220 -29.30 -10.69 21.73
C LEU A 220 -28.46 -10.93 23.00
N ALA A 221 -28.98 -11.75 23.91
CA ALA A 221 -28.28 -12.17 25.13
C ALA A 221 -27.74 -13.61 24.95
N PRO A 222 -26.49 -13.80 24.48
CA PRO A 222 -25.91 -15.12 24.29
C PRO A 222 -25.70 -15.82 25.63
N LYS A 223 -25.98 -17.14 25.67
CA LYS A 223 -25.96 -17.94 26.92
C LYS A 223 -24.60 -18.57 27.22
N ASP A 224 -23.70 -18.62 26.24
CA ASP A 224 -22.38 -19.24 26.36
C ASP A 224 -21.26 -18.32 25.81
N PRO A 225 -20.01 -18.51 26.27
CA PRO A 225 -18.88 -17.64 25.88
C PRO A 225 -18.56 -17.64 24.39
N GLU A 226 -18.78 -18.75 23.68
CA GLU A 226 -18.47 -18.85 22.25
C GLU A 226 -19.50 -18.08 21.43
N SER A 227 -20.79 -18.19 21.75
CA SER A 227 -21.84 -17.36 21.18
C SER A 227 -21.63 -15.87 21.48
N GLN A 228 -21.09 -15.53 22.66
CA GLN A 228 -20.76 -14.14 23.01
C GLN A 228 -19.60 -13.59 22.17
N ARG A 229 -18.56 -14.40 21.93
CA ARG A 229 -17.44 -14.06 21.05
C ARG A 229 -17.89 -13.89 19.60
N ILE A 230 -18.72 -14.81 19.10
CA ILE A 230 -19.27 -14.75 17.74
C ILE A 230 -20.14 -13.50 17.57
N LEU A 231 -21.03 -13.21 18.52
CA LEU A 231 -21.88 -12.01 18.49
C LEU A 231 -21.05 -10.72 18.51
N ALA A 232 -20.02 -10.64 19.36
CA ALA A 232 -19.11 -9.49 19.42
C ALA A 232 -18.37 -9.26 18.09
N ASN A 233 -17.96 -10.33 17.40
CA ASN A 233 -17.37 -10.24 16.07
C ASN A 233 -18.36 -9.73 15.02
N TYR A 234 -19.62 -10.20 15.05
CA TYR A 234 -20.67 -9.68 14.15
C TYR A 234 -20.96 -8.20 14.39
N ILE A 235 -21.04 -7.77 15.65
CA ILE A 235 -21.22 -6.36 16.02
C ILE A 235 -20.04 -5.52 15.52
N THR A 236 -18.81 -5.95 15.79
CA THR A 236 -17.60 -5.24 15.37
C THR A 236 -17.52 -5.11 13.84
N ASN A 237 -17.80 -6.19 13.11
CA ASN A 237 -17.80 -6.19 11.65
C ASN A 237 -18.90 -5.30 11.07
N ALA A 238 -20.12 -5.38 11.62
CA ALA A 238 -21.25 -4.55 11.17
C ALA A 238 -21.01 -3.06 11.46
N GLU A 239 -20.44 -2.72 12.60
CA GLU A 239 -20.08 -1.34 12.96
C GLU A 239 -18.96 -0.79 12.07
N GLY A 240 -17.90 -1.57 11.81
CA GLY A 240 -16.82 -1.17 10.89
C GLY A 240 -17.33 -0.93 9.47
N ILE A 241 -18.27 -1.76 9.00
CA ILE A 241 -18.94 -1.58 7.71
C ILE A 241 -19.82 -0.31 7.70
N ARG A 242 -20.59 -0.05 8.77
CA ARG A 242 -21.42 1.15 8.91
C ARG A 242 -20.57 2.41 8.80
N GLN A 243 -19.50 2.49 9.58
CA GLN A 243 -18.55 3.61 9.58
C GLN A 243 -17.87 3.79 8.22
N SER A 244 -17.45 2.71 7.58
CA SER A 244 -16.90 2.76 6.21
C SER A 244 -17.92 3.33 5.20
N THR A 245 -19.21 3.02 5.37
CA THR A 245 -20.28 3.54 4.52
C THR A 245 -20.56 5.02 4.80
N GLU A 246 -20.47 5.47 6.06
CA GLU A 246 -20.56 6.89 6.43
C GLU A 246 -19.41 7.72 5.81
N LEU A 247 -18.18 7.20 5.86
CA LEU A 247 -17.03 7.84 5.21
C LEU A 247 -17.21 7.89 3.69
N SER A 248 -17.73 6.82 3.07
CA SER A 248 -18.07 6.79 1.66
C SER A 248 -19.15 7.83 1.30
N LEU A 249 -20.20 7.98 2.13
CA LEU A 249 -21.25 8.97 1.95
C LEU A 249 -20.70 10.41 2.02
N GLU A 250 -19.80 10.68 2.96
CA GLU A 250 -19.17 12.00 3.09
C GLU A 250 -18.24 12.29 1.89
N SER A 251 -17.48 11.30 1.43
CA SER A 251 -16.70 11.38 0.19
C SER A 251 -17.59 11.67 -1.04
N THR A 252 -18.70 10.93 -1.19
CA THR A 252 -19.67 11.16 -2.27
C THR A 252 -20.28 12.56 -2.20
N ARG A 253 -20.62 13.05 -1.00
CA ARG A 253 -21.15 14.41 -0.78
C ARG A 253 -20.16 15.47 -1.23
N ASN A 254 -18.88 15.30 -0.92
CA ASN A 254 -17.82 16.27 -1.24
C ASN A 254 -17.32 16.16 -2.69
N THR A 255 -17.55 15.03 -3.36
CA THR A 255 -17.18 14.85 -4.77
C THR A 255 -18.10 15.68 -5.69
N PRO A 256 -17.58 16.58 -6.54
CA PRO A 256 -18.40 17.37 -7.45
C PRO A 256 -19.00 16.51 -8.57
N GLU A 257 -20.23 16.82 -8.96
CA GLU A 257 -20.91 16.17 -10.08
C GLU A 257 -20.52 16.86 -11.40
N THR A 258 -19.47 16.32 -12.03
CA THR A 258 -18.94 16.77 -13.32
C THR A 258 -19.18 15.73 -14.40
N TYR A 259 -18.94 16.09 -15.66
CA TYR A 259 -18.97 15.13 -16.76
C TYR A 259 -18.01 13.96 -16.49
N GLU A 260 -16.76 14.23 -16.10
CA GLU A 260 -15.73 13.21 -15.84
C GLU A 260 -16.17 12.18 -14.77
N ASN A 261 -16.75 12.65 -13.66
CA ASN A 261 -17.11 11.81 -12.52
C ASN A 261 -18.43 11.02 -12.70
N ARG A 262 -19.17 11.27 -13.79
CA ARG A 262 -20.49 10.64 -14.00
C ARG A 262 -20.44 9.10 -14.03
N ASN A 263 -19.37 8.55 -14.62
CA ASN A 263 -19.18 7.11 -14.72
C ASN A 263 -18.86 6.49 -13.36
N GLN A 264 -18.12 7.21 -12.52
CA GLN A 264 -17.79 6.78 -11.16
C GLN A 264 -19.08 6.61 -10.34
N PHE A 265 -19.95 7.63 -10.31
CA PHE A 265 -21.23 7.52 -9.58
C PHE A 265 -22.11 6.38 -10.07
N ARG A 266 -22.14 6.12 -11.39
CA ARG A 266 -22.85 4.96 -11.95
C ARG A 266 -22.31 3.63 -11.40
N VAL A 267 -20.99 3.47 -11.40
CA VAL A 267 -20.33 2.24 -10.93
C VAL A 267 -20.54 2.06 -9.43
N ASP A 268 -20.32 3.12 -8.64
CA ASP A 268 -20.49 3.09 -7.19
C ASP A 268 -21.94 2.82 -6.78
N LEU A 269 -22.92 3.37 -7.51
CA LEU A 269 -24.33 3.08 -7.30
C LEU A 269 -24.63 1.60 -7.57
N ALA A 270 -24.12 1.03 -8.66
CA ALA A 270 -24.32 -0.39 -8.97
C ALA A 270 -23.73 -1.29 -7.87
N ILE A 271 -22.50 -1.01 -7.43
CA ILE A 271 -21.83 -1.74 -6.34
C ILE A 271 -22.63 -1.62 -5.04
N THR A 272 -23.13 -0.42 -4.72
CA THR A 272 -23.90 -0.16 -3.51
C THR A 272 -25.25 -0.90 -3.54
N MET A 273 -25.95 -0.90 -4.68
CA MET A 273 -27.19 -1.66 -4.88
C MET A 273 -26.97 -3.17 -4.76
N GLU A 274 -25.88 -3.69 -5.32
CA GLU A 274 -25.51 -5.11 -5.18
C GLU A 274 -25.22 -5.47 -3.70
N ARG A 275 -24.53 -4.58 -2.98
CA ARG A 275 -24.28 -4.73 -1.54
C ARG A 275 -25.58 -4.77 -0.75
N ILE A 276 -26.52 -3.86 -1.04
CA ILE A 276 -27.86 -3.84 -0.43
C ILE A 276 -28.55 -5.21 -0.64
N LYS A 277 -28.56 -5.74 -1.86
CA LYS A 277 -29.12 -7.07 -2.16
C LYS A 277 -28.42 -8.19 -1.39
N LYS A 278 -27.08 -8.24 -1.40
CA LYS A 278 -26.31 -9.29 -0.70
C LYS A 278 -26.58 -9.30 0.81
N ILE A 279 -26.68 -8.12 1.43
CA ILE A 279 -27.04 -7.99 2.84
C ILE A 279 -28.46 -8.51 3.07
N GLY A 280 -29.40 -8.11 2.21
CA GLY A 280 -30.75 -8.66 2.19
C GLY A 280 -30.75 -10.19 2.19
N ASP A 281 -30.10 -10.80 1.21
CA ASP A 281 -30.06 -12.27 1.06
C ASP A 281 -29.38 -12.97 2.25
N ALA A 282 -28.26 -12.43 2.74
CA ALA A 282 -27.48 -13.03 3.82
C ALA A 282 -28.17 -12.96 5.19
N TYR A 283 -28.88 -11.86 5.48
CA TYR A 283 -29.41 -11.59 6.81
C TYR A 283 -30.94 -11.64 6.92
N LYS A 284 -31.67 -11.87 5.83
CA LYS A 284 -33.15 -11.99 5.83
C LYS A 284 -33.72 -13.01 6.83
N ARG A 285 -32.95 -14.04 7.19
CA ARG A 285 -33.35 -15.06 8.18
C ARG A 285 -33.14 -14.63 9.63
N LEU A 286 -32.30 -13.61 9.86
CA LEU A 286 -31.87 -13.15 11.17
C LEU A 286 -32.52 -11.82 11.55
N PHE A 287 -32.69 -10.92 10.59
CA PHE A 287 -33.20 -9.57 10.79
C PHE A 287 -34.16 -9.20 9.67
N ASN A 288 -35.27 -8.55 10.01
CA ASN A 288 -36.22 -8.10 9.00
C ASN A 288 -35.61 -6.90 8.26
N TYR A 289 -35.37 -7.06 6.96
CA TYR A 289 -34.68 -6.07 6.14
C TYR A 289 -35.58 -4.90 5.69
N ASP A 290 -36.89 -4.98 5.95
CA ASP A 290 -37.89 -3.99 5.54
C ASP A 290 -37.87 -2.77 6.47
N LEU A 291 -36.80 -1.97 6.37
CA LEU A 291 -36.82 -0.62 6.91
C LEU A 291 -37.86 0.22 6.15
N PRO A 292 -38.68 1.05 6.84
CA PRO A 292 -39.70 1.87 6.21
C PRO A 292 -39.08 3.02 5.41
N TYR A 293 -38.53 2.67 4.24
CA TYR A 293 -37.96 3.59 3.25
C TYR A 293 -38.91 3.69 2.05
N PRO A 294 -39.34 4.92 1.68
CA PRO A 294 -40.22 5.12 0.53
C PRO A 294 -39.53 4.68 -0.75
N LYS A 295 -40.32 4.39 -1.78
CA LYS A 295 -39.79 4.12 -3.12
C LYS A 295 -38.89 5.26 -3.60
N SER A 296 -37.80 4.89 -4.25
CA SER A 296 -36.93 5.85 -4.93
C SER A 296 -37.38 6.04 -6.36
N GLU A 297 -37.60 7.30 -6.71
CA GLU A 297 -37.86 7.70 -8.08
C GLU A 297 -36.63 7.50 -8.98
N ALA A 298 -35.41 7.52 -8.43
CA ALA A 298 -34.19 7.25 -9.21
C ALA A 298 -34.09 5.78 -9.64
N ILE A 299 -34.55 4.85 -8.81
CA ILE A 299 -34.62 3.43 -9.19
C ILE A 299 -35.74 3.20 -10.22
N ASP A 300 -36.86 3.91 -10.11
CA ASP A 300 -37.91 3.87 -11.13
C ASP A 300 -37.43 4.38 -12.49
N ASP A 301 -36.61 5.44 -12.51
CA ASP A 301 -35.96 5.93 -13.74
C ASP A 301 -35.02 4.88 -14.35
N LEU A 302 -34.31 4.09 -13.52
CA LEU A 302 -33.49 2.97 -14.01
C LEU A 302 -34.33 1.87 -14.64
N TYR A 303 -35.46 1.50 -14.03
CA TYR A 303 -36.41 0.55 -14.62
C TYR A 303 -36.91 1.02 -15.98
N ASP A 304 -37.38 2.27 -16.07
CA ASP A 304 -37.93 2.83 -17.30
C ASP A 304 -36.88 2.90 -18.42
N TRP A 305 -35.68 3.35 -18.07
CA TRP A 305 -34.56 3.36 -18.99
C TRP A 305 -34.22 1.98 -19.53
N ARG A 306 -34.17 0.96 -18.66
CA ARG A 306 -33.83 -0.40 -19.08
C ARG A 306 -34.93 -1.00 -19.97
N ILE A 307 -36.20 -0.78 -19.61
CA ILE A 307 -37.35 -1.17 -20.44
C ILE A 307 -37.23 -0.55 -21.84
N GLU A 308 -36.93 0.74 -21.91
CA GLU A 308 -36.84 1.46 -23.18
C GLU A 308 -35.62 1.02 -24.01
N ASN A 309 -34.49 0.72 -23.36
CA ASN A 309 -33.35 0.07 -24.00
C ASN A 309 -33.73 -1.25 -24.66
N PHE A 310 -34.42 -2.14 -23.95
CA PHE A 310 -34.85 -3.41 -24.52
C PHE A 310 -35.84 -3.23 -25.66
N LYS A 311 -36.74 -2.24 -25.61
CA LYS A 311 -37.62 -1.91 -26.74
C LYS A 311 -36.82 -1.47 -27.97
N ARG A 312 -35.81 -0.62 -27.81
CA ARG A 312 -34.95 -0.20 -28.94
C ARG A 312 -34.20 -1.37 -29.57
N ILE A 313 -33.62 -2.24 -28.74
CA ILE A 313 -32.97 -3.48 -29.18
C ILE A 313 -33.98 -4.35 -29.95
N LYS A 314 -35.18 -4.53 -29.40
CA LYS A 314 -36.27 -5.29 -30.03
C LYS A 314 -36.64 -4.73 -31.40
N THR A 315 -36.89 -3.41 -31.50
CA THR A 315 -37.22 -2.75 -32.76
C THR A 315 -36.09 -2.86 -33.79
N ALA A 316 -34.84 -2.82 -33.36
CA ALA A 316 -33.71 -3.02 -34.26
C ALA A 316 -33.65 -4.47 -34.80
N ILE A 317 -33.93 -5.47 -33.96
CA ILE A 317 -34.05 -6.87 -34.40
C ILE A 317 -35.23 -7.05 -35.35
N GLU A 318 -36.37 -6.42 -35.08
CA GLU A 318 -37.54 -6.41 -35.96
C GLU A 318 -37.20 -5.84 -37.34
N ALA A 319 -36.35 -4.81 -37.41
CA ALA A 319 -35.90 -4.17 -38.65
C ALA A 319 -34.85 -4.98 -39.44
N ASN A 320 -34.13 -5.92 -38.82
CA ASN A 320 -33.15 -6.77 -39.51
C ASN A 320 -33.84 -7.70 -40.52
N ASP A 321 -33.19 -7.99 -41.65
CA ASP A 321 -33.66 -9.04 -42.57
C ASP A 321 -33.65 -10.42 -41.87
N ALA A 322 -34.61 -11.30 -42.16
CA ALA A 322 -34.60 -12.65 -41.56
C ALA A 322 -33.36 -13.46 -41.99
N SER A 323 -32.78 -13.15 -43.15
CA SER A 323 -31.58 -13.80 -43.71
C SER A 323 -30.27 -13.47 -42.97
N VAL A 324 -30.22 -12.46 -42.09
CA VAL A 324 -29.01 -12.18 -41.30
C VAL A 324 -28.84 -13.14 -40.12
N TYR A 325 -29.86 -13.96 -39.85
CA TYR A 325 -29.83 -15.01 -38.84
C TYR A 325 -29.67 -16.37 -39.53
N ASP A 326 -28.91 -17.27 -38.89
CA ASP A 326 -28.63 -18.61 -39.43
C ASP A 326 -29.92 -19.43 -39.68
N ARG A 327 -31.00 -19.08 -38.97
CA ARG A 327 -32.36 -19.58 -39.18
C ARG A 327 -33.39 -18.47 -38.89
N PRO A 328 -34.43 -18.27 -39.74
CA PRO A 328 -35.45 -17.23 -39.54
C PRO A 328 -36.16 -17.27 -38.17
N GLU A 329 -36.31 -18.45 -37.58
CA GLU A 329 -36.98 -18.66 -36.29
C GLU A 329 -36.20 -18.06 -35.11
N ILE A 330 -34.89 -17.84 -35.27
CA ILE A 330 -34.03 -17.21 -34.24
C ILE A 330 -34.47 -15.77 -34.02
N LYS A 331 -34.76 -15.02 -35.10
CA LYS A 331 -35.25 -13.63 -35.01
C LYS A 331 -36.52 -13.55 -34.16
N THR A 332 -37.50 -14.41 -34.45
CA THR A 332 -38.78 -14.48 -33.71
C THR A 332 -38.56 -14.87 -32.24
N THR A 333 -37.64 -15.80 -31.98
CA THR A 333 -37.29 -16.23 -30.60
C THR A 333 -36.67 -15.10 -29.80
N LEU A 334 -35.74 -14.33 -30.39
CA LEU A 334 -35.09 -13.20 -29.73
C LEU A 334 -36.08 -12.05 -29.45
N ILE A 335 -36.99 -11.77 -30.38
CA ILE A 335 -38.07 -10.78 -30.18
C ILE A 335 -38.96 -11.20 -29.02
N SER A 336 -39.45 -12.45 -29.03
CA SER A 336 -40.31 -12.96 -27.95
C SER A 336 -39.62 -12.95 -26.60
N PHE A 337 -38.33 -13.29 -26.57
CA PHE A 337 -37.52 -13.23 -25.36
C PHE A 337 -37.41 -11.79 -24.80
N LEU A 338 -37.15 -10.80 -25.65
CA LEU A 338 -37.10 -9.40 -25.22
C LEU A 338 -38.46 -8.87 -24.75
N GLU A 339 -39.57 -9.26 -25.40
CA GLU A 339 -40.92 -8.92 -24.93
C GLU A 339 -41.20 -9.48 -23.53
N GLN A 340 -40.76 -10.71 -23.28
CA GLN A 340 -40.86 -11.32 -21.95
C GLN A 340 -40.05 -10.54 -20.93
N ILE A 341 -38.79 -10.20 -21.22
CA ILE A 341 -37.95 -9.40 -20.31
C ILE A 341 -38.58 -8.03 -20.04
N ILE A 342 -38.99 -7.31 -21.10
CA ILE A 342 -39.66 -6.00 -20.98
C ILE A 342 -40.87 -6.09 -20.05
N SER A 343 -41.70 -7.13 -20.24
CA SER A 343 -42.88 -7.35 -19.42
C SER A 343 -42.53 -7.67 -17.96
N GLN A 344 -41.44 -8.42 -17.70
CA GLN A 344 -40.98 -8.69 -16.34
C GLN A 344 -40.51 -7.42 -15.63
N TYR A 345 -39.68 -6.58 -16.29
CA TYR A 345 -39.25 -5.31 -15.71
C TYR A 345 -40.44 -4.40 -15.39
N ALA A 346 -41.37 -4.24 -16.34
CA ALA A 346 -42.57 -3.42 -16.14
C ALA A 346 -43.46 -3.94 -15.00
N LYS A 347 -43.66 -5.26 -14.93
CA LYS A 347 -44.45 -5.90 -13.87
C LYS A 347 -43.80 -5.70 -12.50
N VAL A 348 -42.51 -6.01 -12.37
CA VAL A 348 -41.78 -5.92 -11.10
C VAL A 348 -41.75 -4.49 -10.58
N LYS A 349 -41.50 -3.50 -11.44
CA LYS A 349 -41.53 -2.07 -11.08
C LYS A 349 -42.83 -1.69 -10.33
N LEU A 350 -43.98 -2.14 -10.83
CA LEU A 350 -45.29 -1.87 -10.24
C LEU A 350 -45.54 -2.64 -8.94
N GLN A 351 -44.93 -3.81 -8.77
CA GLN A 351 -45.16 -4.71 -7.64
C GLN A 351 -44.34 -4.38 -6.39
N ASN A 352 -43.17 -3.74 -6.56
CA ASN A 352 -42.34 -3.34 -5.42
C ASN A 352 -43.14 -2.42 -4.49
N ALA A 353 -43.01 -2.55 -3.17
CA ALA A 353 -43.71 -1.74 -2.18
C ALA A 353 -42.82 -0.63 -1.59
N ASN A 354 -41.52 -0.89 -1.47
CA ASN A 354 -40.53 -0.02 -0.80
C ASN A 354 -39.21 0.04 -1.60
N TYR A 355 -38.25 0.83 -1.10
CA TYR A 355 -36.92 0.97 -1.68
C TYR A 355 -36.15 -0.36 -1.81
N ALA A 356 -36.16 -1.16 -0.74
CA ALA A 356 -35.42 -2.42 -0.68
C ALA A 356 -35.87 -3.39 -1.77
N GLU A 357 -37.19 -3.54 -1.94
CA GLU A 357 -37.78 -4.37 -2.98
C GLU A 357 -37.49 -3.84 -4.39
N GLN A 358 -37.49 -2.52 -4.60
CA GLN A 358 -37.06 -1.92 -5.87
C GLN A 358 -35.61 -2.30 -6.20
N VAL A 359 -34.68 -2.14 -5.27
CA VAL A 359 -33.25 -2.45 -5.48
C VAL A 359 -33.05 -3.95 -5.69
N PHE A 360 -33.62 -4.80 -4.83
CA PHE A 360 -33.42 -6.25 -4.90
C PHE A 360 -33.95 -6.80 -6.22
N SER A 361 -35.15 -6.39 -6.59
CA SER A 361 -35.79 -6.89 -7.79
C SER A 361 -35.12 -6.34 -9.05
N TYR A 362 -34.60 -5.10 -9.03
CA TYR A 362 -33.84 -4.55 -10.15
C TYR A 362 -32.52 -5.31 -10.36
N VAL A 363 -31.71 -5.45 -9.30
CA VAL A 363 -30.44 -6.19 -9.37
C VAL A 363 -30.67 -7.65 -9.77
N PHE A 364 -31.70 -8.31 -9.21
CA PHE A 364 -32.08 -9.66 -9.62
C PHE A 364 -32.38 -9.76 -11.12
N LEU A 365 -33.14 -8.80 -11.67
CA LEU A 365 -33.48 -8.79 -13.08
C LEU A 365 -32.26 -8.48 -13.97
N GLU A 366 -31.34 -7.65 -13.51
CA GLU A 366 -30.07 -7.37 -14.22
C GLU A 366 -29.21 -8.64 -14.29
N GLU A 367 -28.99 -9.31 -13.16
CA GLU A 367 -28.18 -10.54 -13.06
C GLU A 367 -28.78 -11.71 -13.85
N ASN A 368 -30.11 -11.91 -13.76
CA ASN A 368 -30.75 -13.10 -14.31
C ASN A 368 -31.21 -12.92 -15.76
N TYR A 369 -31.38 -11.69 -16.24
CA TYR A 369 -31.85 -11.42 -17.59
C TYR A 369 -30.90 -10.54 -18.40
N ALA A 370 -30.65 -9.31 -17.95
CA ALA A 370 -29.91 -8.31 -18.73
C ALA A 370 -28.46 -8.75 -18.99
N LEU A 371 -27.67 -8.95 -17.93
CA LEU A 371 -26.25 -9.31 -18.00
C LEU A 371 -26.01 -10.75 -18.46
N LYS A 372 -27.01 -11.62 -18.27
CA LYS A 372 -26.88 -13.03 -18.64
C LYS A 372 -27.13 -13.27 -20.12
N TYR A 373 -28.10 -12.57 -20.71
CA TYR A 373 -28.57 -12.88 -22.06
C TYR A 373 -28.41 -11.71 -23.05
N VAL A 374 -28.48 -10.47 -22.58
CA VAL A 374 -28.48 -9.28 -23.45
C VAL A 374 -27.11 -8.58 -23.52
N PHE A 375 -26.41 -8.45 -22.40
CA PHE A 375 -25.11 -7.77 -22.30
C PHE A 375 -24.07 -8.73 -21.69
N PRO A 376 -23.13 -9.32 -22.45
CA PRO A 376 -22.22 -10.35 -21.94
C PRO A 376 -21.36 -9.88 -20.76
N SER A 377 -21.22 -10.76 -19.75
CA SER A 377 -20.65 -10.52 -18.42
C SER A 377 -19.18 -10.09 -18.35
N ASN A 378 -18.45 -10.07 -19.47
CA ASN A 378 -17.01 -9.72 -19.52
C ASN A 378 -16.75 -8.40 -20.27
N SER A 379 -17.79 -7.64 -20.62
CA SER A 379 -17.61 -6.35 -21.28
C SER A 379 -17.40 -5.24 -20.24
N VAL A 380 -16.15 -4.80 -20.10
CA VAL A 380 -15.74 -3.64 -19.26
C VAL A 380 -16.44 -2.34 -19.71
N GLY A 381 -17.13 -2.34 -20.85
CA GLY A 381 -18.11 -1.32 -21.23
C GLY A 381 -19.52 -1.93 -21.31
N LEU A 382 -20.43 -1.43 -20.47
CA LEU A 382 -21.85 -1.80 -20.36
C LEU A 382 -22.71 -1.62 -21.64
N ASP A 383 -22.09 -1.40 -22.79
CA ASP A 383 -22.73 -0.91 -24.03
C ASP A 383 -22.61 -1.90 -25.21
N VAL A 384 -22.07 -3.10 -24.99
CA VAL A 384 -21.96 -4.14 -26.03
C VAL A 384 -23.13 -5.12 -25.89
N VAL A 385 -24.02 -5.14 -26.89
CA VAL A 385 -25.12 -6.11 -26.96
C VAL A 385 -24.58 -7.45 -27.47
N ASN A 386 -25.14 -8.55 -26.97
CA ASN A 386 -24.75 -9.91 -27.35
C ASN A 386 -24.76 -10.07 -28.90
N PRO A 387 -23.66 -10.58 -29.52
CA PRO A 387 -23.55 -10.73 -30.98
C PRO A 387 -24.66 -11.56 -31.64
N SER A 388 -25.35 -12.39 -30.85
CA SER A 388 -26.50 -13.19 -31.28
C SER A 388 -27.68 -12.34 -31.75
N PHE A 389 -27.77 -11.07 -31.32
CA PHE A 389 -28.79 -10.13 -31.77
C PHE A 389 -28.51 -9.55 -33.18
N ARG A 390 -27.34 -9.83 -33.77
CA ARG A 390 -26.96 -9.40 -35.14
C ARG A 390 -27.18 -7.90 -35.38
N LEU A 391 -26.87 -7.07 -34.38
CA LEU A 391 -27.01 -5.62 -34.47
C LEU A 391 -25.68 -4.99 -34.90
N ASN A 392 -25.73 -4.08 -35.88
CA ASN A 392 -24.60 -3.22 -36.18
C ASN A 392 -24.60 -2.05 -35.18
N LEU A 393 -23.90 -2.20 -34.06
CA LEU A 393 -23.99 -1.27 -32.94
C LEU A 393 -23.25 0.04 -33.23
N SER A 394 -23.98 1.09 -33.59
CA SER A 394 -23.56 2.46 -33.32
C SER A 394 -23.96 2.85 -31.88
N LYS A 395 -23.29 3.84 -31.27
CA LYS A 395 -23.65 4.41 -29.96
C LYS A 395 -25.11 4.89 -29.86
N ASN A 396 -25.82 5.01 -30.99
CA ASN A 396 -27.17 5.54 -31.07
C ASN A 396 -28.28 4.53 -30.72
N TYR A 397 -27.98 3.22 -30.60
CA TYR A 397 -29.00 2.19 -30.33
C TYR A 397 -29.36 2.05 -28.85
N LEU A 398 -28.42 2.32 -27.95
CA LEU A 398 -28.66 2.30 -26.51
C LEU A 398 -28.88 3.73 -26.02
N LEU A 399 -29.85 3.87 -25.11
CA LEU A 399 -30.03 5.10 -24.36
C LEU A 399 -28.85 5.30 -23.41
N GLU A 400 -28.35 6.52 -23.35
CA GLU A 400 -27.45 6.94 -22.28
C GLU A 400 -28.09 6.61 -20.92
N TYR A 401 -27.25 6.20 -19.96
CA TYR A 401 -27.67 5.92 -18.58
C TYR A 401 -28.47 7.12 -18.02
N PRO A 402 -29.59 6.89 -17.31
CA PRO A 402 -30.59 7.93 -17.08
C PRO A 402 -30.24 8.83 -15.88
N LEU A 403 -29.28 8.42 -15.05
CA LEU A 403 -28.87 9.13 -13.84
C LEU A 403 -27.59 9.95 -14.07
N TYR A 404 -27.62 10.82 -15.06
CA TYR A 404 -26.62 11.87 -15.26
C TYR A 404 -27.35 13.19 -15.07
N ASN A 405 -26.90 14.05 -14.16
CA ASN A 405 -27.51 15.36 -13.90
C ASN A 405 -27.42 16.29 -15.12
N ARG A 406 -28.21 15.99 -16.15
CA ARG A 406 -28.12 16.48 -17.52
C ARG A 406 -29.41 17.20 -17.88
N ILE A 407 -29.29 18.31 -18.60
CA ILE A 407 -30.43 19.01 -19.18
C ILE A 407 -31.13 18.09 -20.20
N TYR A 408 -32.44 17.86 -20.02
CA TYR A 408 -33.23 16.96 -20.88
C TYR A 408 -34.33 17.64 -21.69
N ASP A 409 -34.51 18.97 -21.55
CA ASP A 409 -35.43 19.74 -22.38
C ASP A 409 -34.86 19.93 -23.79
N SER A 410 -35.37 19.17 -24.76
CA SER A 410 -34.89 19.19 -26.14
C SER A 410 -35.11 20.52 -26.86
N GLU A 411 -36.17 21.26 -26.54
CA GLU A 411 -36.48 22.53 -27.23
C GLU A 411 -35.54 23.64 -26.77
N THR A 412 -35.37 23.79 -25.45
CA THR A 412 -34.46 24.81 -24.90
C THR A 412 -33.01 24.46 -25.20
N THR A 413 -32.64 23.17 -25.16
CA THR A 413 -31.31 22.71 -25.56
C THR A 413 -31.01 23.02 -27.03
N ALA A 414 -31.99 22.94 -27.94
CA ALA A 414 -31.79 23.30 -29.35
C ALA A 414 -31.47 24.81 -29.52
N LYS A 415 -32.06 25.68 -28.70
CA LYS A 415 -31.75 27.12 -28.67
C LYS A 415 -30.33 27.38 -28.15
N ILE A 416 -29.93 26.67 -27.10
CA ILE A 416 -28.57 26.74 -26.53
C ILE A 416 -27.52 26.17 -27.50
N ASP A 417 -27.86 25.12 -28.26
CA ASP A 417 -26.98 24.45 -29.21
C ASP A 417 -26.48 25.41 -30.32
N VAL A 418 -27.26 26.45 -30.68
CA VAL A 418 -26.81 27.52 -31.60
C VAL A 418 -25.60 28.27 -31.04
N PHE A 419 -25.64 28.66 -29.76
CA PHE A 419 -24.55 29.36 -29.08
C PHE A 419 -23.35 28.45 -28.81
N TYR A 420 -23.61 27.18 -28.47
CA TYR A 420 -22.58 26.16 -28.37
C TYR A 420 -21.82 26.01 -29.70
N LEU A 421 -22.51 25.89 -30.83
CA LEU A 421 -21.89 25.75 -32.14
C LEU A 421 -21.06 26.99 -32.52
N GLN A 422 -21.52 28.19 -32.16
CA GLN A 422 -20.78 29.44 -32.35
C GLN A 422 -19.51 29.48 -31.48
N THR A 423 -19.63 29.15 -30.19
CA THR A 423 -18.50 29.11 -29.25
C THR A 423 -17.48 28.06 -29.66
N ARG A 424 -17.94 26.88 -30.08
CA ARG A 424 -17.09 25.83 -30.63
C ARG A 424 -16.37 26.29 -31.89
N ARG A 425 -17.01 27.05 -32.77
CA ARG A 425 -16.35 27.63 -33.95
C ARG A 425 -15.25 28.61 -33.53
N ASN A 426 -15.48 29.45 -32.52
CA ASN A 426 -14.46 30.35 -31.99
C ASN A 426 -13.29 29.59 -31.37
N MET A 427 -13.55 28.52 -30.63
CA MET A 427 -12.51 27.60 -30.11
C MET A 427 -11.69 26.96 -31.23
N VAL A 428 -12.34 26.49 -32.29
CA VAL A 428 -11.66 25.92 -33.47
C VAL A 428 -10.84 27.00 -34.18
N ASN A 429 -11.36 28.22 -34.30
CA ASN A 429 -10.62 29.34 -34.89
C ASN A 429 -9.40 29.70 -34.05
N PHE A 430 -9.54 29.77 -32.71
CA PHE A 430 -8.43 29.95 -31.79
C PHE A 430 -7.40 28.85 -32.00
N TRP A 431 -7.80 27.58 -31.96
CA TRP A 431 -6.92 26.44 -32.18
C TRP A 431 -6.19 26.52 -33.53
N ASN A 432 -6.89 26.86 -34.61
CA ASN A 432 -6.27 27.01 -35.92
C ASN A 432 -5.30 28.19 -35.96
N SER A 433 -5.63 29.31 -35.32
CA SER A 433 -4.81 30.53 -35.31
C SER A 433 -3.58 30.41 -34.40
N GLU A 434 -3.75 30.00 -33.14
CA GLU A 434 -2.67 29.85 -32.17
C GLU A 434 -1.90 28.55 -32.38
N GLY A 435 -2.57 27.47 -32.78
CA GLY A 435 -1.93 26.22 -33.16
C GLY A 435 -1.09 26.34 -34.43
N SER A 436 -1.47 27.19 -35.40
CA SER A 436 -0.60 27.49 -36.56
C SER A 436 0.60 28.38 -36.21
N LYS A 437 0.58 29.07 -35.08
CA LYS A 437 1.78 29.71 -34.49
C LYS A 437 2.65 28.71 -33.73
N HIS A 438 2.24 27.45 -33.61
CA HIS A 438 2.95 26.30 -33.04
C HIS A 438 3.38 26.38 -31.56
N TYR A 439 3.33 27.54 -30.88
CA TYR A 439 3.79 27.66 -29.49
C TYR A 439 2.90 26.94 -28.47
N ILE A 440 1.59 26.90 -28.67
CA ILE A 440 0.62 26.38 -27.67
C ILE A 440 0.78 24.87 -27.43
N THR A 441 1.38 24.15 -28.39
CA THR A 441 1.67 22.73 -28.26
C THR A 441 2.94 22.44 -27.45
N SER A 442 3.75 23.45 -27.14
CA SER A 442 4.97 23.27 -26.35
C SER A 442 4.67 23.16 -24.86
N LEU A 443 5.48 22.37 -24.14
CA LEU A 443 5.45 22.31 -22.67
C LEU A 443 5.61 23.70 -22.01
N GLY A 444 6.31 24.63 -22.65
CA GLY A 444 6.47 26.00 -22.15
C GLY A 444 5.16 26.79 -22.05
N TYR A 445 4.10 26.35 -22.74
CA TYR A 445 2.75 26.95 -22.70
C TYR A 445 1.68 25.95 -22.24
N ARG A 446 2.07 24.91 -21.48
CA ARG A 446 1.15 23.86 -21.02
C ARG A 446 0.00 24.39 -20.15
N ARG A 447 0.21 25.45 -19.36
CA ARG A 447 -0.88 26.16 -18.66
C ARG A 447 -1.95 26.68 -19.63
N THR A 448 -1.56 27.43 -20.65
CA THR A 448 -2.46 27.96 -21.69
C THR A 448 -3.20 26.82 -22.40
N TRP A 449 -2.48 25.74 -22.73
CA TRP A 449 -3.06 24.52 -23.29
C TRP A 449 -4.13 23.92 -22.37
N ASN A 450 -3.81 23.67 -21.10
CA ASN A 450 -4.71 23.04 -20.14
C ASN A 450 -5.97 23.90 -19.91
N GLN A 451 -5.81 25.22 -19.82
CA GLN A 451 -6.94 26.14 -19.70
C GLN A 451 -7.82 26.13 -20.95
N PHE A 452 -7.24 26.15 -22.15
CA PHE A 452 -8.00 26.02 -23.40
C PHE A 452 -8.82 24.72 -23.44
N TRP A 453 -8.20 23.59 -23.10
CA TRP A 453 -8.90 22.30 -23.06
C TRP A 453 -10.00 22.24 -22.02
N LYS A 454 -9.80 22.85 -20.84
CA LYS A 454 -10.85 22.99 -19.83
C LYS A 454 -12.05 23.77 -20.35
N TYR A 455 -11.83 24.88 -21.08
CA TYR A 455 -12.93 25.64 -21.70
C TYR A 455 -13.64 24.82 -22.79
N LEU A 456 -12.88 24.13 -23.63
CA LEU A 456 -13.41 23.28 -24.70
C LEU A 456 -14.24 22.13 -24.14
N GLU A 457 -13.76 21.46 -23.09
CA GLU A 457 -14.47 20.37 -22.43
C GLU A 457 -15.75 20.87 -21.76
N ASN A 458 -15.67 21.95 -20.96
CA ASN A 458 -16.84 22.54 -20.30
C ASN A 458 -17.91 22.96 -21.31
N THR A 459 -17.50 23.53 -22.45
CA THR A 459 -18.43 23.93 -23.52
C THR A 459 -19.00 22.73 -24.24
N SER A 460 -18.20 21.70 -24.53
CA SER A 460 -18.65 20.48 -25.19
C SER A 460 -19.62 19.68 -24.31
N ASN A 461 -19.44 19.75 -23.00
CA ASN A 461 -20.21 19.01 -22.01
C ASN A 461 -21.22 19.90 -21.24
N TYR A 462 -21.58 21.06 -21.80
CA TYR A 462 -22.43 22.05 -21.11
C TYR A 462 -23.75 21.47 -20.57
N LYS A 463 -24.30 20.46 -21.26
CA LYS A 463 -25.55 19.76 -20.88
C LYS A 463 -25.44 19.11 -19.50
N TYR A 464 -24.22 18.80 -19.05
CA TYR A 464 -23.91 18.15 -17.77
C TYR A 464 -23.34 19.12 -16.71
N ASN A 465 -23.31 20.42 -16.99
CA ASN A 465 -22.77 21.40 -16.04
C ASN A 465 -23.74 21.58 -14.86
N ALA A 466 -23.49 20.92 -13.73
CA ALA A 466 -24.35 20.97 -12.54
C ALA A 466 -24.38 22.34 -11.83
N LYS A 467 -23.48 23.28 -12.19
CA LYS A 467 -23.40 24.62 -11.57
C LYS A 467 -24.28 25.66 -12.26
N ALA A 468 -24.74 25.42 -13.48
CA ALA A 468 -25.56 26.34 -14.26
C ALA A 468 -26.98 25.80 -14.39
N ASN A 469 -27.91 26.36 -13.63
CA ASN A 469 -29.27 25.85 -13.48
C ASN A 469 -30.29 26.52 -14.40
N THR A 470 -29.94 27.67 -14.97
CA THR A 470 -30.82 28.45 -15.85
C THR A 470 -30.29 28.55 -17.28
N TYR A 471 -31.18 28.89 -18.21
CA TYR A 471 -30.82 29.18 -19.60
C TYR A 471 -29.68 30.21 -19.71
N TYR A 472 -29.79 31.33 -18.98
CA TYR A 472 -28.81 32.42 -19.04
C TYR A 472 -27.49 32.08 -18.35
N GLU A 473 -27.49 31.27 -17.28
CA GLU A 473 -26.23 30.80 -16.68
C GLU A 473 -25.45 29.94 -17.65
N ILE A 474 -26.11 29.06 -18.41
CA ILE A 474 -25.46 28.26 -19.46
C ILE A 474 -24.90 29.17 -20.56
N LEU A 475 -25.66 30.17 -21.04
CA LEU A 475 -25.13 31.16 -21.98
C LEU A 475 -23.95 31.95 -21.40
N GLY A 476 -23.99 32.28 -20.10
CA GLY A 476 -22.89 32.90 -19.37
C GLY A 476 -21.60 32.10 -19.49
N THR A 477 -21.65 30.77 -19.36
CA THR A 477 -20.47 29.91 -19.51
C THR A 477 -19.85 29.98 -20.91
N PHE A 478 -20.67 30.12 -21.95
CA PHE A 478 -20.17 30.28 -23.32
C PHE A 478 -19.55 31.65 -23.56
N ASN A 479 -20.14 32.71 -23.01
CA ASN A 479 -19.57 34.06 -23.08
C ASN A 479 -18.24 34.13 -22.34
N GLU A 480 -18.18 33.55 -21.14
CA GLU A 480 -16.94 33.43 -20.36
C GLU A 480 -15.88 32.64 -21.13
N ALA A 481 -16.23 31.51 -21.73
CA ALA A 481 -15.30 30.74 -22.55
C ALA A 481 -14.79 31.56 -23.75
N ASN A 482 -15.67 32.23 -24.50
CA ASN A 482 -15.27 33.06 -25.65
C ASN A 482 -14.34 34.22 -25.25
N LEU A 483 -14.64 34.92 -24.15
CA LEU A 483 -13.79 35.97 -23.61
C LEU A 483 -12.44 35.41 -23.14
N SER A 484 -12.47 34.33 -22.37
CA SER A 484 -11.28 33.72 -21.80
C SER A 484 -10.33 33.19 -22.88
N ILE A 485 -10.86 32.54 -23.92
CA ILE A 485 -10.04 32.04 -25.03
C ILE A 485 -9.40 33.18 -25.82
N THR A 486 -10.08 34.33 -25.94
CA THR A 486 -9.49 35.52 -26.54
C THR A 486 -8.30 36.03 -25.70
N ASN A 487 -8.40 35.96 -24.36
CA ASN A 487 -7.32 36.34 -23.45
C ASN A 487 -6.16 35.33 -23.41
N LEU A 488 -6.41 34.07 -23.79
CA LEU A 488 -5.35 33.05 -23.92
C LEU A 488 -4.46 33.27 -25.15
N ALA A 489 -4.89 34.07 -26.13
CA ALA A 489 -4.13 34.31 -27.35
C ALA A 489 -2.92 35.19 -27.05
N VAL A 490 -1.72 34.67 -27.33
CA VAL A 490 -0.48 35.39 -27.09
C VAL A 490 -0.06 36.15 -28.36
N PRO A 491 0.23 37.46 -28.27
CA PRO A 491 0.79 38.22 -29.39
C PRO A 491 2.12 37.62 -29.85
N ILE A 492 2.38 37.64 -31.17
CA ILE A 492 3.63 37.12 -31.74
C ILE A 492 4.86 37.79 -31.13
N ALA A 493 4.77 39.09 -30.82
CA ALA A 493 5.86 39.82 -30.17
C ALA A 493 6.19 39.29 -28.76
N GLU A 494 5.19 38.81 -28.00
CA GLU A 494 5.40 38.23 -26.68
C GLU A 494 5.96 36.80 -26.76
N ILE A 495 5.48 36.00 -27.73
CA ILE A 495 6.06 34.67 -28.03
C ILE A 495 7.55 34.83 -28.40
N GLU A 496 7.85 35.83 -29.22
CA GLU A 496 9.20 36.17 -29.65
C GLU A 496 10.08 36.63 -28.48
N ALA A 497 9.57 37.51 -27.62
CA ALA A 497 10.27 37.93 -26.41
C ALA A 497 10.57 36.74 -25.48
N LYS A 498 9.61 35.81 -25.32
CA LYS A 498 9.80 34.57 -24.56
C LYS A 498 10.80 33.64 -25.21
N ARG A 499 10.82 33.53 -26.55
CA ARG A 499 11.87 32.79 -27.27
C ARG A 499 13.25 33.36 -26.94
N VAL A 500 13.42 34.69 -27.00
CA VAL A 500 14.70 35.35 -26.68
C VAL A 500 15.11 35.09 -25.23
N GLU A 501 14.18 35.12 -24.28
CA GLU A 501 14.44 34.75 -22.87
C GLU A 501 14.95 33.30 -22.76
N ILE A 502 14.29 32.35 -23.43
CA ILE A 502 14.70 30.95 -23.44
C ILE A 502 16.08 30.77 -24.11
N VAL A 503 16.36 31.48 -25.21
CA VAL A 503 17.68 31.47 -25.86
C VAL A 503 18.77 31.98 -24.92
N ALA A 504 18.51 33.02 -24.13
CA ALA A 504 19.45 33.48 -23.11
C ALA A 504 19.72 32.39 -22.05
N LYS A 505 18.66 31.72 -21.55
CA LYS A 505 18.82 30.57 -20.63
C LYS A 505 19.63 29.43 -21.26
N ILE A 506 19.45 29.15 -22.55
CA ILE A 506 20.26 28.16 -23.29
C ILE A 506 21.74 28.56 -23.30
N ASP A 507 22.06 29.84 -23.54
CA ASP A 507 23.44 30.31 -23.59
C ASP A 507 24.14 30.18 -22.22
N GLU A 508 23.44 30.46 -21.12
CA GLU A 508 23.94 30.18 -19.77
C GLU A 508 24.21 28.69 -19.56
N LEU A 509 23.30 27.82 -20.00
CA LEU A 509 23.47 26.36 -19.89
C LEU A 509 24.61 25.83 -20.77
N LYS A 510 24.85 26.40 -21.95
CA LYS A 510 26.00 26.04 -22.81
C LYS A 510 27.31 26.24 -22.07
N ASP A 511 27.45 27.36 -21.36
CA ASP A 511 28.65 27.67 -20.59
C ASP A 511 28.81 26.72 -19.41
N LYS A 512 27.75 26.45 -18.65
CA LYS A 512 27.79 25.48 -17.55
C LYS A 512 28.15 24.07 -18.02
N VAL A 513 27.49 23.56 -19.06
CA VAL A 513 27.82 22.26 -19.67
C VAL A 513 29.27 22.23 -20.16
N TRP A 514 29.78 23.34 -20.70
CA TRP A 514 31.18 23.43 -21.09
C TRP A 514 32.13 23.35 -19.88
N GLN A 515 31.80 23.98 -18.75
CA GLN A 515 32.58 23.83 -17.52
C GLN A 515 32.58 22.38 -17.01
N LEU A 516 31.43 21.69 -17.03
CA LEU A 516 31.34 20.27 -16.65
C LEU A 516 32.18 19.39 -17.60
N TYR A 517 32.16 19.68 -18.90
CA TYR A 517 33.02 19.01 -19.88
C TYR A 517 34.51 19.21 -19.58
N LEU A 518 34.93 20.45 -19.28
CA LEU A 518 36.32 20.75 -18.92
C LEU A 518 36.72 20.07 -17.60
N GLN A 519 35.82 20.02 -16.62
CA GLN A 519 36.04 19.29 -15.36
C GLN A 519 36.28 17.80 -15.62
N ALA A 520 35.42 17.15 -16.41
CA ALA A 520 35.63 15.76 -16.81
C ALA A 520 36.97 15.57 -17.54
N SER A 521 37.38 16.53 -18.38
CA SER A 521 38.67 16.45 -19.08
C SER A 521 39.89 16.63 -18.18
N ARG A 522 39.83 17.49 -17.15
CA ARG A 522 40.93 17.66 -16.17
C ARG A 522 41.13 16.39 -15.32
N LYS A 523 40.03 15.72 -14.98
CA LYS A 523 40.04 14.45 -14.24
C LYS A 523 40.71 13.30 -14.98
N ILE A 524 40.84 13.39 -16.31
CA ILE A 524 41.60 12.41 -17.09
C ILE A 524 43.09 12.53 -16.74
N SER A 525 43.66 13.73 -16.83
CA SER A 525 45.08 13.99 -16.52
C SER A 525 45.43 13.81 -15.04
N GLU A 526 44.48 14.07 -14.12
CA GLU A 526 44.71 13.86 -12.66
C GLU A 526 44.75 12.37 -12.28
N ASN A 527 44.23 11.47 -13.12
CA ASN A 527 44.21 10.03 -12.87
C ASN A 527 45.23 9.25 -13.73
N GLU A 528 46.04 9.92 -14.56
CA GLU A 528 47.10 9.30 -15.39
C GLU A 528 48.34 8.85 -14.59
N GLU A 529 48.42 9.16 -13.28
CA GLU A 529 49.56 8.80 -12.40
C GLU A 529 49.57 7.32 -11.95
N TYR A 530 48.55 6.53 -12.30
CA TYR A 530 48.56 5.09 -12.12
C TYR A 530 49.03 4.45 -13.43
N ASP A 531 50.13 3.69 -13.39
CA ASP A 531 50.58 2.78 -14.46
C ASP A 531 49.46 1.76 -14.74
N PHE A 532 48.46 2.17 -15.50
CA PHE A 532 47.41 1.30 -16.01
C PHE A 532 47.97 0.56 -17.23
N GLU A 533 48.27 -0.73 -17.08
CA GLU A 533 47.98 -1.64 -18.19
C GLU A 533 46.51 -2.05 -18.02
N PRO A 534 45.53 -1.49 -18.76
CA PRO A 534 45.04 -2.14 -19.99
C PRO A 534 44.29 -1.21 -20.99
N GLU A 535 43.96 -1.68 -22.19
CA GLU A 535 43.34 -0.88 -23.27
C GLU A 535 41.87 -0.44 -23.05
N ASP A 536 41.12 -1.00 -22.07
CA ASP A 536 39.64 -1.00 -22.11
C ASP A 536 38.85 -0.19 -21.06
N PHE A 537 39.46 0.40 -20.01
CA PHE A 537 38.69 1.12 -18.98
C PHE A 537 39.12 2.58 -18.80
N ARG A 538 38.32 3.51 -19.33
CA ARG A 538 38.60 4.96 -19.29
C ARG A 538 37.35 5.75 -18.91
N PRO A 539 36.85 5.63 -17.66
CA PRO A 539 35.50 6.07 -17.31
C PRO A 539 35.33 7.60 -17.46
N TYR A 540 36.34 8.42 -17.13
CA TYR A 540 36.29 9.87 -17.37
C TYR A 540 36.43 10.24 -18.85
N THR A 541 37.07 9.39 -19.67
CA THR A 541 37.08 9.55 -21.14
C THR A 541 35.71 9.22 -21.73
N ASP A 542 35.07 8.14 -21.26
CA ASP A 542 33.72 7.74 -21.67
C ASP A 542 32.69 8.80 -21.28
N LEU A 543 32.78 9.36 -20.07
CA LEU A 543 31.98 10.49 -19.63
C LEU A 543 32.20 11.72 -20.50
N LYS A 544 33.46 12.11 -20.74
CA LYS A 544 33.80 13.24 -21.62
C LYS A 544 33.20 13.07 -23.03
N ASN A 545 33.29 11.87 -23.59
CA ASN A 545 32.72 11.55 -24.90
C ASN A 545 31.19 11.60 -24.86
N SER A 546 30.55 11.03 -23.84
CA SER A 546 29.09 11.10 -23.64
C SER A 546 28.58 12.53 -23.56
N ILE A 547 29.23 13.39 -22.75
CA ILE A 547 28.90 14.82 -22.65
C ILE A 547 29.07 15.49 -24.00
N ARG A 548 30.20 15.26 -24.70
CA ARG A 548 30.46 15.84 -26.03
C ARG A 548 29.39 15.45 -27.03
N ASP A 549 29.01 14.18 -27.07
CA ASP A 549 28.08 13.66 -28.07
C ASP A 549 26.66 14.18 -27.81
N LYS A 550 26.20 14.18 -26.55
CA LYS A 550 24.91 14.79 -26.16
C LYS A 550 24.91 16.31 -26.39
N ARG A 551 26.00 17.01 -26.05
CA ARG A 551 26.17 18.46 -26.32
C ARG A 551 26.08 18.75 -27.81
N SER A 552 26.75 17.95 -28.64
CA SER A 552 26.75 18.14 -30.10
C SER A 552 25.34 17.97 -30.67
N LYS A 553 24.58 16.97 -30.20
CA LYS A 553 23.17 16.79 -30.55
C LYS A 553 22.32 18.00 -30.14
N ALA A 554 22.45 18.49 -28.91
CA ALA A 554 21.72 19.67 -28.43
C ALA A 554 22.11 20.95 -29.19
N MET A 555 23.39 21.13 -29.55
CA MET A 555 23.86 22.26 -30.36
C MET A 555 23.28 22.27 -31.77
N LEU A 556 23.02 21.11 -32.36
CA LEU A 556 22.44 20.97 -33.71
C LEU A 556 20.93 21.22 -33.75
N MET A 557 20.25 21.28 -32.61
CA MET A 557 18.83 21.63 -32.55
C MET A 557 18.63 23.10 -32.95
N SER A 558 17.58 23.36 -33.75
CA SER A 558 17.15 24.71 -34.08
C SER A 558 16.69 25.45 -32.82
N ASP A 559 16.76 26.77 -32.85
CA ASP A 559 16.14 27.69 -31.90
C ASP A 559 15.36 28.80 -32.64
N GLY A 560 14.99 28.55 -33.90
CA GLY A 560 14.34 29.52 -34.78
C GLY A 560 12.91 29.87 -34.35
N THR A 561 12.18 28.91 -33.78
CA THR A 561 10.85 29.12 -33.19
C THR A 561 10.86 28.98 -31.67
N PHE A 562 9.81 29.43 -30.99
CA PHE A 562 9.68 29.24 -29.54
C PHE A 562 9.77 27.76 -29.15
N VAL A 563 9.05 26.87 -29.85
CA VAL A 563 9.03 25.43 -29.57
C VAL A 563 10.43 24.84 -29.69
N GLU A 564 11.10 25.12 -30.80
CA GLU A 564 12.46 24.63 -31.06
C GLU A 564 13.46 25.14 -30.00
N ALA A 565 13.36 26.42 -29.62
CA ALA A 565 14.17 26.97 -28.54
C ALA A 565 13.86 26.29 -27.19
N PHE A 566 12.59 26.05 -26.88
CA PHE A 566 12.19 25.37 -25.64
C PHE A 566 12.67 23.92 -25.60
N ASP A 567 12.54 23.16 -26.69
CA ASP A 567 13.09 21.81 -26.81
C ASP A 567 14.61 21.82 -26.64
N LYS A 568 15.31 22.76 -27.26
CA LYS A 568 16.76 22.92 -27.09
C LYS A 568 17.13 23.27 -25.65
N TYR A 569 16.32 24.08 -24.97
CA TYR A 569 16.46 24.36 -23.54
C TYR A 569 16.32 23.09 -22.69
N ILE A 570 15.30 22.27 -22.92
CA ILE A 570 15.13 20.96 -22.26
C ILE A 570 16.36 20.07 -22.52
N ALA A 571 16.85 20.01 -23.75
CA ALA A 571 18.00 19.19 -24.12
C ALA A 571 19.28 19.61 -23.36
N PHE A 572 19.50 20.93 -23.17
CA PHE A 572 20.63 21.45 -22.41
C PHE A 572 20.45 21.29 -20.89
N LEU A 573 19.24 21.47 -20.36
CA LEU A 573 18.93 21.19 -18.96
C LEU A 573 19.19 19.71 -18.61
N LEU A 574 18.68 18.78 -19.44
CA LEU A 574 18.92 17.35 -19.27
C LEU A 574 20.42 17.04 -19.30
N LEU A 575 21.17 17.69 -20.19
CA LEU A 575 22.61 17.50 -20.28
C LEU A 575 23.36 18.03 -19.05
N GLU A 576 23.00 19.22 -18.58
CA GLU A 576 23.57 19.82 -17.36
C GLU A 576 23.38 18.86 -16.18
N LYS A 577 22.12 18.47 -15.89
CA LYS A 577 21.79 17.58 -14.77
C LYS A 577 22.43 16.20 -14.89
N TYR A 578 22.45 15.64 -16.10
CA TYR A 578 23.14 14.38 -16.37
C TYR A 578 24.65 14.49 -16.08
N ALA A 579 25.31 15.53 -16.57
CA ALA A 579 26.75 15.71 -16.42
C ALA A 579 27.14 16.00 -14.96
N GLU A 580 26.36 16.84 -14.26
CA GLU A 580 26.50 17.08 -12.82
C GLU A 580 26.42 15.75 -12.06
N LYS A 581 25.38 14.95 -12.32
CA LYS A 581 25.18 13.70 -11.58
C LYS A 581 26.23 12.64 -11.88
N MET A 582 26.67 12.52 -13.14
CA MET A 582 27.78 11.62 -13.49
C MET A 582 29.07 12.00 -12.77
N LEU A 583 29.41 13.29 -12.71
CA LEU A 583 30.58 13.76 -11.97
C LEU A 583 30.45 13.49 -10.46
N GLU A 584 29.27 13.68 -9.87
CA GLU A 584 29.02 13.33 -8.47
C GLU A 584 29.24 11.84 -8.18
N ILE A 585 28.75 10.95 -9.05
CA ILE A 585 28.92 9.49 -8.90
C ILE A 585 30.40 9.11 -8.95
N TYR A 586 31.16 9.74 -9.85
CA TYR A 586 32.57 9.45 -10.05
C TYR A 586 33.46 10.03 -8.94
N ASP A 587 33.03 11.15 -8.35
CA ASP A 587 33.65 11.73 -7.17
C ASP A 587 33.03 11.22 -5.86
N TYR A 588 32.14 10.22 -5.89
CA TYR A 588 31.35 9.78 -4.73
C TYR A 588 32.19 9.55 -3.47
N TRP A 589 33.27 8.78 -3.57
CA TRP A 589 34.15 8.51 -2.43
C TRP A 589 34.84 9.77 -1.89
N LYS A 590 35.28 10.65 -2.79
CA LYS A 590 35.86 11.95 -2.44
C LYS A 590 34.83 12.86 -1.77
N LEU A 591 33.60 12.89 -2.29
CA LEU A 591 32.47 13.62 -1.70
C LEU A 591 32.13 13.06 -0.32
N LEU A 592 32.28 11.76 -0.10
CA LEU A 592 32.10 11.18 1.22
C LEU A 592 33.25 11.48 2.18
N GLY A 593 34.45 11.77 1.67
CA GLY A 593 35.68 11.84 2.46
C GLY A 593 36.19 10.46 2.87
N ASP A 594 35.78 9.42 2.13
CA ASP A 594 36.20 8.03 2.37
C ASP A 594 37.29 7.64 1.38
N ASN A 595 38.29 6.88 1.83
CA ASN A 595 39.22 6.20 0.95
C ASN A 595 38.71 4.78 0.70
N PRO A 596 38.23 4.43 -0.51
CA PRO A 596 37.71 3.10 -0.81
C PRO A 596 38.81 2.02 -0.78
N LYS A 597 40.10 2.43 -0.73
CA LYS A 597 41.26 1.55 -0.54
C LYS A 597 41.68 1.39 0.92
N SER A 598 41.02 2.06 1.88
CA SER A 598 41.32 1.89 3.30
C SER A 598 40.96 0.48 3.77
N ASP A 599 41.72 -0.09 4.71
CA ASP A 599 41.48 -1.47 5.18
C ASP A 599 40.07 -1.66 5.74
N GLU A 600 39.55 -0.64 6.44
CA GLU A 600 38.21 -0.64 7.03
C GLU A 600 37.11 -0.72 5.95
N LEU A 601 37.23 0.09 4.90
CA LEU A 601 36.23 0.12 3.84
C LEU A 601 36.41 -1.05 2.86
N GLU A 602 37.64 -1.46 2.56
CA GLU A 602 37.90 -2.63 1.72
C GLU A 602 37.44 -3.93 2.37
N ALA A 603 37.53 -4.06 3.70
CA ALA A 603 36.96 -5.20 4.43
C ALA A 603 35.45 -5.33 4.24
N VAL A 604 34.77 -4.21 4.05
CA VAL A 604 33.33 -4.12 3.81
C VAL A 604 33.00 -4.35 2.32
N LEU A 605 33.70 -3.67 1.41
CA LEU A 605 33.48 -3.70 -0.04
C LEU A 605 33.86 -5.04 -0.70
N ARG A 606 34.93 -5.68 -0.21
CA ARG A 606 35.48 -6.95 -0.72
C ARG A 606 35.77 -6.92 -2.24
N TYR A 607 36.38 -5.84 -2.73
CA TYR A 607 36.66 -5.65 -4.15
C TYR A 607 37.95 -6.35 -4.63
N LYS A 608 38.83 -6.76 -3.71
CA LYS A 608 39.96 -7.65 -4.00
C LYS A 608 39.48 -9.03 -4.45
N THR A 609 39.85 -9.42 -5.66
CA THR A 609 39.58 -10.76 -6.20
C THR A 609 40.83 -11.63 -6.09
N LYS A 610 40.71 -12.83 -5.53
CA LYS A 610 41.76 -13.85 -5.58
C LYS A 610 41.76 -14.47 -6.98
N SER A 611 42.69 -14.06 -7.85
CA SER A 611 42.73 -14.56 -9.23
C SER A 611 43.35 -15.96 -9.32
N ASP A 612 42.84 -16.79 -10.23
CA ASP A 612 43.37 -18.12 -10.50
C ASP A 612 44.84 -18.07 -10.98
N LYS A 613 45.22 -16.96 -11.63
CA LYS A 613 46.60 -16.71 -12.06
C LYS A 613 47.55 -16.58 -10.87
N LEU A 614 47.15 -15.85 -9.82
CA LEU A 614 47.93 -15.73 -8.59
C LEU A 614 47.97 -17.04 -7.81
N LEU A 615 46.86 -17.78 -7.75
CA LEU A 615 46.82 -19.12 -7.13
C LEU A 615 47.79 -20.07 -7.83
N LYS A 616 47.82 -20.08 -9.16
CA LYS A 616 48.74 -20.89 -9.96
C LYS A 616 50.21 -20.51 -9.72
N LYS A 617 50.51 -19.20 -9.64
CA LYS A 617 51.86 -18.72 -9.28
C LYS A 617 52.29 -19.17 -7.88
N MET A 618 51.41 -19.04 -6.89
CA MET A 618 51.68 -19.49 -5.51
C MET A 618 51.92 -21.00 -5.46
N ASN A 619 51.08 -21.80 -6.12
CA ASN A 619 51.24 -23.26 -6.15
C ASN A 619 52.54 -23.69 -6.84
N ASN A 620 52.94 -23.02 -7.93
CA ASN A 620 54.22 -23.29 -8.58
C ASN A 620 55.40 -22.96 -7.66
N ALA A 621 55.41 -21.79 -7.01
CA ALA A 621 56.47 -21.42 -6.07
C ALA A 621 56.52 -22.35 -4.85
N LYS A 622 55.36 -22.85 -4.41
CA LYS A 622 55.28 -23.87 -3.36
C LYS A 622 55.95 -25.18 -3.80
N ASN A 623 55.66 -25.63 -5.03
CA ASN A 623 56.30 -26.82 -5.56
C ASN A 623 57.82 -26.63 -5.58
N ASP A 624 58.35 -25.55 -6.18
CA ASP A 624 59.80 -25.26 -6.23
C ASP A 624 60.47 -25.27 -4.83
N TYR A 625 59.78 -24.74 -3.80
CA TYR A 625 60.26 -24.79 -2.41
C TYR A 625 60.27 -26.21 -1.86
N ASP A 626 59.18 -26.97 -2.03
CA ASP A 626 59.11 -28.37 -1.60
C ASP A 626 60.18 -29.23 -2.32
N GLU A 627 60.48 -28.95 -3.60
CA GLU A 627 61.56 -29.60 -4.36
C GLU A 627 62.95 -29.28 -3.77
N SER A 628 63.23 -28.01 -3.47
CA SER A 628 64.52 -27.56 -2.92
C SER A 628 64.77 -28.12 -1.50
N VAL A 629 63.71 -28.26 -0.69
CA VAL A 629 63.78 -28.90 0.64
C VAL A 629 64.13 -30.39 0.50
N ALA A 630 63.51 -31.09 -0.46
CA ALA A 630 63.81 -32.49 -0.72
C ALA A 630 65.26 -32.69 -1.21
N GLU A 631 65.73 -31.82 -2.13
CA GLU A 631 67.12 -31.82 -2.60
C GLU A 631 68.09 -31.64 -1.43
N LYS A 632 67.93 -30.60 -0.61
CA LYS A 632 68.80 -30.35 0.54
C LYS A 632 68.83 -31.54 1.50
N THR A 633 67.66 -32.08 1.85
CA THR A 633 67.54 -33.23 2.75
C THR A 633 68.31 -34.44 2.22
N TRP A 634 68.20 -34.72 0.92
CA TRP A 634 68.93 -35.82 0.28
C TRP A 634 70.44 -35.59 0.28
N PHE A 635 70.90 -34.39 -0.08
CA PHE A 635 72.34 -34.06 -0.05
C PHE A 635 72.93 -34.14 1.36
N GLU A 636 72.22 -33.64 2.38
CA GLU A 636 72.62 -33.71 3.79
C GLU A 636 72.64 -35.14 4.34
N ALA A 637 71.72 -35.99 3.90
CA ALA A 637 71.62 -37.37 4.37
C ALA A 637 72.57 -38.33 3.63
N LYS A 638 72.80 -38.13 2.33
CA LYS A 638 73.44 -39.13 1.46
C LYS A 638 74.80 -38.73 0.91
N ILE A 639 75.01 -37.45 0.60
CA ILE A 639 76.22 -36.99 -0.11
C ILE A 639 77.22 -36.31 0.81
N PHE A 640 76.79 -35.26 1.54
CA PHE A 640 77.69 -34.50 2.40
C PHE A 640 78.38 -35.33 3.50
N PRO A 641 77.76 -36.36 4.10
CA PRO A 641 78.42 -37.23 5.07
C PRO A 641 79.60 -38.02 4.49
N LEU A 642 79.64 -38.27 3.18
CA LEU A 642 80.77 -38.99 2.56
C LEU A 642 82.08 -38.21 2.65
N PHE A 643 81.99 -36.88 2.76
CA PHE A 643 83.15 -35.99 2.90
C PHE A 643 83.44 -35.57 4.34
N SER A 644 82.58 -35.90 5.32
CA SER A 644 82.68 -35.35 6.68
C SER A 644 83.93 -35.82 7.44
N ASN A 645 84.43 -37.01 7.11
CA ASN A 645 85.65 -37.58 7.68
C ASN A 645 86.84 -37.55 6.70
N PHE A 646 86.70 -36.82 5.58
CA PHE A 646 87.75 -36.70 4.59
C PHE A 646 88.64 -35.49 4.89
N GLU A 647 89.84 -35.75 5.40
CA GLU A 647 90.86 -34.72 5.56
C GLU A 647 91.54 -34.41 4.22
N TRP A 648 91.27 -33.22 3.67
CA TRP A 648 91.90 -32.72 2.46
C TRP A 648 93.42 -32.58 2.65
N PRO A 649 94.24 -33.17 1.75
CA PRO A 649 95.70 -33.12 1.89
C PRO A 649 96.25 -31.69 1.73
N ASN A 650 97.27 -31.35 2.52
CA ASN A 650 98.08 -30.15 2.32
C ASN A 650 99.47 -30.55 1.78
N PHE A 651 99.64 -30.45 0.47
CA PHE A 651 100.91 -30.81 -0.19
C PHE A 651 102.00 -29.73 -0.05
N ASP A 652 101.66 -28.55 0.49
CA ASP A 652 102.60 -27.46 0.77
C ASP A 652 103.20 -27.53 2.17
N ASP A 653 102.80 -28.52 2.97
CA ASP A 653 103.40 -28.75 4.29
C ASP A 653 104.90 -29.06 4.13
N SER A 654 105.74 -28.18 4.67
CA SER A 654 107.20 -28.29 4.64
C SER A 654 107.74 -29.38 5.57
N SER A 655 106.90 -29.97 6.43
CA SER A 655 107.26 -31.06 7.34
C SER A 655 107.21 -32.45 6.68
N LEU A 656 106.63 -32.58 5.49
CA LEU A 656 106.54 -33.83 4.73
C LEU A 656 107.67 -33.92 3.69
N SER A 657 108.36 -35.07 3.62
CA SER A 657 109.28 -35.38 2.52
C SER A 657 108.52 -35.61 1.20
N ASP A 658 109.22 -35.52 0.05
CA ASP A 658 108.58 -35.76 -1.26
C ASP A 658 107.98 -37.17 -1.37
N GLU A 659 108.64 -38.18 -0.79
CA GLU A 659 108.12 -39.56 -0.69
C GLU A 659 106.86 -39.64 0.18
N GLN A 660 106.81 -38.89 1.29
CA GLN A 660 105.62 -38.80 2.15
C GLN A 660 104.46 -38.09 1.46
N LYS A 661 104.73 -37.05 0.65
CA LYS A 661 103.72 -36.35 -0.16
C LYS A 661 103.14 -37.23 -1.26
N VAL A 662 103.98 -38.03 -1.93
CA VAL A 662 103.52 -39.02 -2.92
C VAL A 662 102.67 -40.10 -2.26
N THR A 663 103.10 -40.62 -1.11
CA THR A 663 102.34 -41.62 -0.34
C THR A 663 100.98 -41.06 0.10
N LEU A 664 100.95 -39.83 0.63
CA LEU A 664 99.73 -39.13 1.02
C LEU A 664 98.80 -38.88 -0.17
N TYR A 665 99.34 -38.49 -1.34
CA TYR A 665 98.55 -38.32 -2.56
C TYR A 665 97.88 -39.63 -2.98
N LYS A 666 98.62 -40.74 -3.02
CA LYS A 666 98.06 -42.05 -3.39
C LYS A 666 96.95 -42.48 -2.42
N GLU A 667 97.19 -42.34 -1.12
CA GLU A 667 96.21 -42.67 -0.09
C GLU A 667 94.93 -41.83 -0.22
N LYS A 668 95.08 -40.51 -0.40
CA LYS A 668 93.95 -39.58 -0.48
C LYS A 668 93.21 -39.70 -1.80
N LEU A 669 93.89 -40.01 -2.90
CA LEU A 669 93.27 -40.22 -4.20
C LEU A 669 92.44 -41.50 -4.22
N ALA A 670 92.93 -42.57 -3.60
CA ALA A 670 92.16 -43.79 -3.42
C ALA A 670 90.88 -43.55 -2.60
N LYS A 671 90.97 -42.78 -1.52
CA LYS A 671 89.81 -42.39 -0.68
C LYS A 671 88.82 -41.48 -1.42
N ILE A 672 89.30 -40.51 -2.20
CA ILE A 672 88.42 -39.65 -3.02
C ILE A 672 87.71 -40.48 -4.09
N LYS A 673 88.42 -41.41 -4.74
CA LYS A 673 87.80 -42.30 -5.72
C LYS A 673 86.69 -43.13 -5.07
N GLU A 674 86.93 -43.70 -3.90
CA GLU A 674 85.92 -44.45 -3.14
C GLU A 674 84.69 -43.58 -2.83
N ILE A 675 84.88 -42.33 -2.40
CA ILE A 675 83.78 -41.39 -2.17
C ILE A 675 82.97 -41.16 -3.46
N TYR A 676 83.63 -40.93 -4.59
CA TYR A 676 82.97 -40.66 -5.87
C TYR A 676 82.31 -41.90 -6.50
N ASP A 677 82.87 -43.10 -6.30
CA ASP A 677 82.21 -44.37 -6.63
C ASP A 677 80.93 -44.57 -5.81
N ASN A 678 80.96 -44.21 -4.52
CA ASN A 678 79.78 -44.22 -3.64
C ASN A 678 78.74 -43.19 -4.08
N ILE A 679 79.14 -41.96 -4.43
CA ILE A 679 78.24 -40.93 -4.98
C ILE A 679 77.56 -41.44 -6.25
N LYS A 680 78.32 -42.05 -7.17
CA LYS A 680 77.77 -42.64 -8.39
C LYS A 680 76.70 -43.69 -8.08
N THR A 681 77.01 -44.63 -7.18
CA THR A 681 76.09 -45.69 -6.77
C THR A 681 74.81 -45.14 -6.12
N ILE A 682 74.94 -44.12 -5.27
CA ILE A 682 73.81 -43.44 -4.62
C ILE A 682 72.93 -42.73 -5.66
N CYS A 683 73.54 -42.02 -6.61
CA CYS A 683 72.81 -41.30 -7.67
C CYS A 683 72.11 -42.25 -8.66
N GLU A 684 72.69 -43.43 -8.92
CA GLU A 684 72.08 -44.46 -9.77
C GLU A 684 70.92 -45.20 -9.09
N ASN A 685 70.81 -45.12 -7.75
CA ASN A 685 69.83 -45.86 -6.94
C ASN A 685 69.04 -44.95 -5.97
N ILE A 686 68.59 -43.77 -6.43
CA ILE A 686 67.83 -42.82 -5.62
C ILE A 686 66.51 -43.44 -5.12
N GLU A 687 66.25 -43.36 -3.81
CA GLU A 687 65.04 -43.93 -3.21
C GLU A 687 63.74 -43.29 -3.72
N PRO A 688 62.63 -44.04 -3.82
CA PRO A 688 61.34 -43.54 -4.32
C PRO A 688 60.79 -42.30 -3.61
N GLU A 689 61.14 -42.10 -2.34
CA GLU A 689 60.74 -40.92 -1.56
C GLU A 689 61.41 -39.61 -2.03
N TYR A 690 62.55 -39.70 -2.73
CA TYR A 690 63.24 -38.57 -3.38
C TYR A 690 63.07 -38.58 -4.92
N ALA A 691 62.25 -39.49 -5.45
CA ALA A 691 62.17 -39.81 -6.87
C ALA A 691 61.14 -39.01 -7.69
N ASN A 692 60.26 -38.26 -7.03
CA ASN A 692 59.09 -37.64 -7.67
C ASN A 692 59.35 -36.23 -8.22
N THR A 693 60.56 -35.73 -8.02
CA THR A 693 61.05 -34.40 -8.40
C THR A 693 61.86 -34.51 -9.71
N ILE A 694 61.92 -33.43 -10.50
CA ILE A 694 62.70 -33.31 -11.76
C ILE A 694 64.19 -33.72 -11.59
N PHE A 695 64.65 -33.82 -10.34
CA PHE A 695 65.91 -34.37 -9.82
C PHE A 695 66.43 -35.68 -10.46
N ARG A 696 65.62 -36.44 -11.18
CA ARG A 696 65.94 -37.84 -11.51
C ARG A 696 66.93 -38.08 -12.65
N GLU A 697 66.99 -37.22 -13.67
CA GLU A 697 67.60 -37.68 -14.93
C GLU A 697 69.11 -37.42 -15.03
N TRP A 698 69.67 -36.45 -14.30
CA TRP A 698 71.05 -35.99 -14.57
C TRP A 698 71.89 -35.60 -13.35
N VAL A 699 71.49 -35.85 -12.09
CA VAL A 699 72.26 -35.38 -10.90
C VAL A 699 73.73 -35.80 -10.90
N PHE A 700 74.03 -37.07 -11.22
CA PHE A 700 75.43 -37.49 -11.34
C PHE A 700 76.13 -36.84 -12.54
N ASP A 701 75.42 -36.76 -13.67
CA ASP A 701 75.93 -36.25 -14.93
C ASP A 701 76.22 -34.73 -14.89
N ASP A 702 75.36 -33.96 -14.23
CA ASP A 702 75.44 -32.51 -14.11
C ASP A 702 76.48 -32.07 -13.08
N TYR A 703 76.61 -32.82 -11.97
CA TYR A 703 77.39 -32.34 -10.82
C TYR A 703 78.69 -33.11 -10.58
N TYR A 704 78.77 -34.38 -10.95
CA TYR A 704 79.88 -35.25 -10.50
C TYR A 704 80.64 -35.98 -11.61
N LYS A 705 80.07 -36.12 -12.81
CA LYS A 705 80.66 -36.92 -13.90
C LYS A 705 82.03 -36.44 -14.34
N ASN A 706 82.23 -35.13 -14.49
CA ASN A 706 83.52 -34.59 -14.90
C ASN A 706 84.58 -34.85 -13.84
N ASP A 707 84.26 -34.56 -12.59
CA ASP A 707 85.14 -34.80 -11.43
C ASP A 707 85.44 -36.30 -11.29
N PHE A 708 84.44 -37.16 -11.43
CA PHE A 708 84.58 -38.62 -11.43
C PHE A 708 85.55 -39.10 -12.52
N ASN A 709 85.42 -38.59 -13.75
CA ASN A 709 86.30 -38.95 -14.86
C ASN A 709 87.75 -38.48 -14.61
N GLU A 710 87.93 -37.26 -14.09
CA GLU A 710 89.25 -36.71 -13.73
C GLU A 710 89.90 -37.54 -12.60
N ILE A 711 89.14 -37.90 -11.57
CA ILE A 711 89.59 -38.76 -10.46
C ILE A 711 89.95 -40.16 -10.97
N GLN A 712 89.12 -40.75 -11.83
CA GLN A 712 89.35 -42.08 -12.41
C GLN A 712 90.65 -42.09 -13.22
N GLN A 713 90.87 -41.09 -14.07
CA GLN A 713 92.10 -40.95 -14.85
C GLN A 713 93.32 -40.73 -13.95
N ALA A 714 93.20 -39.91 -12.91
CA ALA A 714 94.28 -39.71 -11.94
C ALA A 714 94.61 -41.00 -11.19
N PHE A 715 93.60 -41.81 -10.84
CA PHE A 715 93.77 -43.07 -10.12
C PHE A 715 94.43 -44.16 -10.98
N GLU A 716 94.03 -44.29 -12.26
CA GLU A 716 94.66 -45.22 -13.20
C GLU A 716 96.14 -44.94 -13.42
N ASN A 717 96.52 -43.65 -13.38
CA ASN A 717 97.91 -43.21 -13.53
C ASN A 717 98.66 -43.08 -12.19
N MET A 718 98.04 -43.42 -11.06
CA MET A 718 98.54 -43.15 -9.71
C MET A 718 99.93 -43.75 -9.44
N GLU A 719 100.20 -44.97 -9.94
CA GLU A 719 101.48 -45.65 -9.72
C GLU A 719 102.66 -45.01 -10.47
N THR A 720 102.38 -44.20 -11.50
CA THR A 720 103.41 -43.50 -12.30
C THR A 720 103.87 -42.18 -11.66
N VAL A 721 103.19 -41.70 -10.62
CA VAL A 721 103.51 -40.44 -9.93
C VAL A 721 104.71 -40.63 -9.01
N GLN A 722 105.84 -40.02 -9.37
CA GLN A 722 107.09 -40.04 -8.61
C GLN A 722 107.36 -38.75 -7.81
N SER A 723 106.62 -37.67 -8.08
CA SER A 723 106.68 -36.40 -7.33
C SER A 723 105.35 -35.64 -7.45
N ILE A 724 105.05 -34.75 -6.50
CA ILE A 724 103.81 -33.95 -6.48
C ILE A 724 104.03 -32.61 -7.17
N GLY A 725 103.51 -32.47 -8.37
CA GLY A 725 103.54 -31.25 -9.17
C GLY A 725 102.27 -30.41 -9.02
N TYR A 726 102.17 -29.36 -9.85
CA TYR A 726 101.03 -28.45 -9.88
C TYR A 726 99.70 -29.18 -10.13
N SER A 727 99.65 -30.10 -11.11
CA SER A 727 98.41 -30.77 -11.51
C SER A 727 97.78 -31.63 -10.41
N GLN A 728 98.58 -32.29 -9.58
CA GLN A 728 98.07 -33.06 -8.44
C GLN A 728 97.52 -32.17 -7.33
N LYS A 729 98.19 -31.03 -7.05
CA LYS A 729 97.72 -30.05 -6.07
C LYS A 729 96.42 -29.40 -6.53
N GLU A 730 96.36 -29.03 -7.81
CA GLU A 730 95.22 -28.37 -8.43
C GLU A 730 93.97 -29.27 -8.41
N LEU A 731 94.11 -30.58 -8.66
CA LEU A 731 92.98 -31.52 -8.60
C LEU A 731 92.31 -31.53 -7.22
N PHE A 732 93.09 -31.65 -6.12
CA PHE A 732 92.50 -31.66 -4.78
C PHE A 732 91.97 -30.30 -4.35
N ALA A 733 92.62 -29.21 -4.77
CA ALA A 733 92.14 -27.86 -4.51
C ALA A 733 90.80 -27.60 -5.22
N SER A 734 90.67 -27.99 -6.50
CA SER A 734 89.46 -27.80 -7.28
C SER A 734 88.30 -28.64 -6.75
N LEU A 735 88.53 -29.91 -6.39
CA LEU A 735 87.51 -30.78 -5.80
C LEU A 735 87.02 -30.26 -4.44
N LYS A 736 87.93 -29.73 -3.61
CA LYS A 736 87.57 -29.13 -2.31
C LYS A 736 86.67 -27.91 -2.48
N GLU A 737 87.02 -27.01 -3.40
CA GLU A 737 86.23 -25.82 -3.69
C GLU A 737 84.88 -26.18 -4.34
N LYS A 738 84.85 -27.13 -5.29
CA LYS A 738 83.59 -27.60 -5.90
C LYS A 738 82.64 -28.21 -4.87
N TYR A 739 83.14 -29.06 -3.97
CA TYR A 739 82.33 -29.62 -2.87
C TYR A 739 81.77 -28.52 -1.96
N LYS A 740 82.62 -27.58 -1.53
CA LYS A 740 82.21 -26.47 -0.67
C LYS A 740 81.18 -25.59 -1.35
N GLY A 741 81.43 -25.20 -2.60
CA GLY A 741 80.50 -24.42 -3.41
C GLY A 741 79.16 -25.14 -3.60
N ARG A 742 79.16 -26.45 -3.87
CA ARG A 742 77.91 -27.21 -4.00
C ARG A 742 77.11 -27.24 -2.70
N LYS A 743 77.78 -27.41 -1.56
CA LYS A 743 77.12 -27.37 -0.24
C LYS A 743 76.47 -26.02 0.01
N GLU A 744 77.15 -24.93 -0.33
CA GLU A 744 76.62 -23.57 -0.23
C GLU A 744 75.43 -23.37 -1.19
N THR A 745 75.55 -23.77 -2.46
CA THR A 745 74.47 -23.66 -3.46
C THR A 745 73.19 -24.39 -3.07
N VAL A 746 73.29 -25.62 -2.54
CA VAL A 746 72.11 -26.39 -2.11
C VAL A 746 71.37 -25.71 -0.96
N ILE A 747 72.12 -25.10 -0.02
CA ILE A 747 71.54 -24.32 1.08
C ILE A 747 70.91 -23.02 0.55
N GLU A 748 71.59 -22.32 -0.36
CA GLU A 748 71.11 -21.08 -0.95
C GLU A 748 69.84 -21.28 -1.79
N ASN A 749 69.75 -22.36 -2.57
CA ASN A 749 68.57 -22.70 -3.37
C ASN A 749 67.31 -22.84 -2.50
N GLU A 750 67.40 -23.52 -1.34
CA GLU A 750 66.29 -23.64 -0.39
C GLU A 750 65.84 -22.25 0.11
N VAL A 751 66.79 -21.39 0.49
CA VAL A 751 66.49 -20.04 1.01
C VAL A 751 65.81 -19.20 -0.07
N VAL A 752 66.34 -19.19 -1.29
CA VAL A 752 65.77 -18.44 -2.42
C VAL A 752 64.38 -18.96 -2.79
N ALA A 753 64.18 -20.28 -2.83
CA ALA A 753 62.88 -20.88 -3.11
C ALA A 753 61.85 -20.54 -2.02
N LYS A 754 62.27 -20.54 -0.75
CA LYS A 754 61.44 -20.13 0.38
C LYS A 754 61.01 -18.66 0.28
N GLU A 755 61.94 -17.76 -0.01
CA GLU A 755 61.63 -16.34 -0.19
C GLU A 755 60.65 -16.09 -1.34
N ARG A 756 60.82 -16.80 -2.46
CA ARG A 756 59.88 -16.77 -3.60
C ARG A 756 58.50 -17.27 -3.23
N TYR A 757 58.41 -18.38 -2.48
CA TYR A 757 57.14 -18.92 -2.00
C TYR A 757 56.43 -17.94 -1.07
N GLU A 758 57.12 -17.39 -0.07
CA GLU A 758 56.54 -16.43 0.88
C GLU A 758 56.10 -15.13 0.17
N SER A 759 56.86 -14.66 -0.82
CA SER A 759 56.47 -13.50 -1.65
C SER A 759 55.24 -13.81 -2.51
N ALA A 760 55.18 -14.97 -3.17
CA ALA A 760 54.04 -15.38 -3.99
C ALA A 760 52.77 -15.61 -3.13
N LYS A 761 52.93 -16.18 -1.94
CA LYS A 761 51.86 -16.37 -0.95
C LYS A 761 51.35 -15.03 -0.46
N ALA A 762 52.22 -14.11 -0.05
CA ALA A 762 51.84 -12.76 0.36
C ALA A 762 51.09 -12.01 -0.77
N THR A 763 51.53 -12.16 -2.02
CA THR A 763 50.86 -11.56 -3.19
C THR A 763 49.46 -12.16 -3.42
N TYR A 764 49.31 -13.49 -3.31
CA TYR A 764 48.01 -14.15 -3.43
C TYR A 764 47.05 -13.80 -2.28
N GLU A 765 47.58 -13.72 -1.06
CA GLU A 765 46.82 -13.30 0.14
C GLU A 765 46.40 -11.83 0.05
N ALA A 766 47.22 -10.97 -0.56
CA ALA A 766 46.89 -9.57 -0.83
C ALA A 766 45.80 -9.40 -1.90
N GLY A 767 45.68 -10.33 -2.86
CA GLY A 767 44.69 -10.33 -3.95
C GLY A 767 45.04 -9.36 -5.11
N ASP A 768 44.36 -9.52 -6.26
CA ASP A 768 44.46 -8.56 -7.37
C ASP A 768 43.48 -7.39 -7.15
N LEU A 769 44.00 -6.17 -7.29
CA LEU A 769 43.19 -4.94 -7.27
C LEU A 769 42.57 -4.72 -8.65
N ASN A 770 41.27 -4.93 -8.79
CA ASN A 770 40.54 -4.40 -9.94
C ASN A 770 40.16 -2.93 -9.68
N TYR A 771 41.00 -2.00 -10.16
CA TYR A 771 40.79 -0.56 -10.01
C TYR A 771 39.43 -0.06 -10.52
N GLN A 772 38.77 -0.79 -11.42
CA GLN A 772 37.44 -0.46 -11.95
C GLN A 772 36.37 -0.38 -10.86
N ASN A 773 36.51 -1.20 -9.81
CA ASN A 773 35.54 -1.30 -8.72
C ASN A 773 35.64 -0.13 -7.73
N TYR A 774 36.72 0.66 -7.78
CA TYR A 774 36.99 1.73 -6.82
C TYR A 774 36.65 3.13 -7.36
N ILE A 775 36.41 3.28 -8.66
CA ILE A 775 36.07 4.57 -9.28
C ILE A 775 34.56 4.82 -9.23
N VAL A 776 33.75 3.81 -9.57
CA VAL A 776 32.29 3.89 -9.52
C VAL A 776 31.81 2.97 -8.38
N PRO A 777 31.01 3.48 -7.43
CA PRO A 777 30.52 2.72 -6.28
C PRO A 777 29.37 1.79 -6.72
N ASN A 778 29.71 0.70 -7.42
CA ASN A 778 28.72 -0.10 -8.16
C ASN A 778 27.67 -0.76 -7.24
N GLN A 779 28.09 -1.27 -6.08
CA GLN A 779 27.16 -1.89 -5.13
C GLN A 779 26.21 -0.85 -4.54
N GLU A 780 26.71 0.35 -4.28
CA GLU A 780 25.94 1.48 -3.80
C GLU A 780 24.94 1.92 -4.85
N LEU A 781 25.33 2.00 -6.12
CA LEU A 781 24.42 2.37 -7.21
C LEU A 781 23.23 1.41 -7.32
N TYR A 782 23.36 0.12 -7.04
CA TYR A 782 22.20 -0.78 -6.98
C TYR A 782 21.19 -0.37 -5.91
N ALA A 783 21.65 -0.09 -4.68
CA ALA A 783 20.78 0.42 -3.61
C ALA A 783 20.21 1.79 -3.94
N LEU A 784 21.05 2.72 -4.43
CA LEU A 784 20.66 4.09 -4.74
C LEU A 784 19.62 4.14 -5.86
N ILE A 785 19.81 3.40 -6.95
CA ILE A 785 18.83 3.32 -8.06
C ILE A 785 17.51 2.77 -7.54
N ARG A 786 17.55 1.65 -6.79
CA ARG A 786 16.33 0.97 -6.30
C ARG A 786 15.55 1.85 -5.34
N GLN A 787 16.21 2.43 -4.34
CA GLN A 787 15.55 3.24 -3.32
C GLN A 787 15.12 4.60 -3.86
N TRP A 788 15.90 5.21 -4.75
CA TRP A 788 15.48 6.42 -5.44
C TRP A 788 14.22 6.17 -6.27
N ASN A 789 14.15 5.04 -6.98
CA ASN A 789 12.95 4.66 -7.72
C ASN A 789 11.76 4.44 -6.77
N ILE A 790 11.93 3.69 -5.68
CA ILE A 790 10.86 3.48 -4.68
C ILE A 790 10.35 4.81 -4.10
N LYS A 791 11.26 5.71 -3.73
CA LYS A 791 10.94 7.03 -3.15
C LYS A 791 10.19 7.93 -4.13
N ASN A 792 10.63 7.99 -5.38
CA ASN A 792 10.17 9.00 -6.34
C ASN A 792 9.15 8.49 -7.37
N ARG A 793 8.87 7.17 -7.44
CA ARG A 793 7.98 6.57 -8.46
C ARG A 793 6.60 7.20 -8.52
N ALA A 794 5.96 7.46 -7.38
CA ALA A 794 4.63 8.06 -7.35
C ALA A 794 4.62 9.48 -7.94
N GLU A 795 5.64 10.28 -7.60
CA GLU A 795 5.81 11.63 -8.14
C GLU A 795 6.16 11.58 -9.63
N LEU A 796 7.08 10.70 -10.05
CA LEU A 796 7.42 10.46 -11.45
C LEU A 796 6.20 10.08 -12.30
N SER A 797 5.36 9.17 -11.81
CA SER A 797 4.09 8.82 -12.47
C SER A 797 3.15 10.02 -12.60
N SER A 798 3.14 10.93 -11.63
CA SER A 798 2.35 12.16 -11.69
C SER A 798 2.94 13.22 -12.63
N LEU A 799 4.26 13.21 -12.84
CA LEU A 799 4.99 14.09 -13.76
C LEU A 799 5.06 13.54 -15.19
N GLN A 800 4.42 12.39 -15.45
CA GLN A 800 4.58 11.66 -16.70
C GLN A 800 3.89 12.34 -17.89
N LEU A 801 4.70 12.86 -18.82
CA LEU A 801 4.36 13.06 -20.24
C LEU A 801 3.86 11.75 -20.89
N SER A 802 2.65 11.75 -21.43
CA SER A 802 1.99 10.54 -21.96
C SER A 802 2.38 10.25 -23.41
N ASN A 803 2.70 8.99 -23.73
CA ASN A 803 2.92 8.55 -25.12
C ASN A 803 1.61 8.36 -25.92
N GLU A 804 0.44 8.58 -25.32
CA GLU A 804 -0.84 8.36 -26.00
C GLU A 804 -1.15 9.47 -27.01
N ALA A 805 -1.55 9.07 -28.22
CA ALA A 805 -1.93 9.98 -29.29
C ALA A 805 -3.05 10.94 -28.83
N GLY A 806 -2.77 12.24 -28.85
CA GLY A 806 -3.71 13.29 -28.44
C GLY A 806 -3.64 13.71 -26.98
N LYS A 807 -2.82 13.06 -26.13
CA LYS A 807 -2.59 13.49 -24.73
C LYS A 807 -1.37 14.40 -24.56
N GLU A 808 -0.29 14.15 -25.30
CA GLU A 808 0.90 15.01 -25.29
C GLU A 808 1.05 15.79 -26.61
N PRO A 809 0.92 17.13 -26.58
CA PRO A 809 1.08 17.96 -27.76
C PRO A 809 2.55 18.18 -28.14
N ASP A 810 3.49 18.01 -27.21
CA ASP A 810 4.92 18.25 -27.41
C ASP A 810 5.70 16.94 -27.63
N THR A 811 5.67 16.44 -28.86
CA THR A 811 6.38 15.19 -29.21
C THR A 811 7.91 15.35 -29.22
N GLY A 812 8.42 16.57 -29.38
CA GLY A 812 9.84 16.90 -29.34
C GLY A 812 10.41 16.71 -27.94
N ALA A 813 9.81 17.38 -26.94
CA ALA A 813 10.18 17.21 -25.54
C ALA A 813 10.13 15.75 -25.08
N LEU A 814 9.07 15.02 -25.44
CA LEU A 814 8.92 13.59 -25.09
C LEU A 814 10.05 12.73 -25.69
N GLN A 815 10.45 12.98 -26.94
CA GLN A 815 11.57 12.28 -27.56
C GLN A 815 12.90 12.62 -26.88
N LEU A 816 13.08 13.85 -26.38
CA LEU A 816 14.28 14.21 -25.62
C LEU A 816 14.40 13.41 -24.33
N PHE A 817 13.35 13.35 -23.50
CA PHE A 817 13.37 12.53 -22.27
C PHE A 817 13.64 11.04 -22.59
N ASN A 818 12.99 10.49 -23.61
CA ASN A 818 13.24 9.12 -24.05
C ASN A 818 14.69 8.92 -24.58
N SER A 819 15.30 9.92 -25.20
CA SER A 819 16.66 9.83 -25.74
C SER A 819 17.76 9.82 -24.67
N TYR A 820 17.48 10.35 -23.47
CA TYR A 820 18.40 10.28 -22.33
C TYR A 820 18.33 8.93 -21.61
N SER A 821 17.30 8.14 -21.90
CA SER A 821 17.03 6.84 -21.30
C SER A 821 16.85 5.76 -22.37
N THR A 822 17.93 5.24 -22.94
CA THR A 822 17.84 4.03 -23.80
C THR A 822 17.63 2.75 -22.99
N GLU A 823 18.04 2.77 -21.73
CA GLU A 823 18.09 1.60 -20.83
C GLU A 823 16.89 1.49 -19.88
N TRP A 824 15.99 2.48 -19.89
CA TRP A 824 14.65 2.42 -19.30
C TRP A 824 13.67 3.17 -20.23
N SER A 825 12.39 3.26 -19.92
CA SER A 825 11.44 4.05 -20.72
C SER A 825 10.52 4.80 -19.80
N PHE A 826 10.28 6.05 -20.14
CA PHE A 826 9.54 6.96 -19.31
C PHE A 826 8.11 6.48 -19.07
N GLY A 827 7.85 6.12 -17.80
CA GLY A 827 6.64 5.50 -17.25
C GLY A 827 6.07 4.31 -18.03
N HIS A 828 6.95 3.37 -18.37
CA HIS A 828 6.56 1.99 -18.70
C HIS A 828 7.21 1.05 -17.68
N GLU A 829 6.40 0.19 -17.08
CA GLU A 829 6.89 -0.89 -16.20
C GLU A 829 7.31 -2.14 -17.00
N ASP A 830 6.93 -2.23 -18.28
CA ASP A 830 6.90 -3.50 -19.00
C ASP A 830 7.78 -3.50 -20.27
N THR A 831 9.09 -3.61 -20.09
CA THR A 831 9.97 -4.09 -21.17
C THR A 831 10.92 -5.15 -20.60
N GLN A 832 10.56 -6.43 -20.75
CA GLN A 832 11.21 -7.61 -20.14
C GLN A 832 12.73 -7.77 -20.37
N ASN A 833 13.37 -6.91 -21.18
CA ASN A 833 14.77 -7.06 -21.61
C ASN A 833 15.70 -5.89 -21.23
N LYS A 834 15.30 -5.01 -20.29
CA LYS A 834 16.12 -3.84 -19.91
C LYS A 834 16.84 -4.02 -18.57
N PRO A 835 18.15 -3.73 -18.46
CA PRO A 835 18.92 -3.83 -17.20
C PRO A 835 18.28 -3.12 -16.01
N TYR A 836 17.62 -1.99 -16.25
CA TYR A 836 17.04 -1.14 -15.21
C TYR A 836 15.95 -1.84 -14.39
N ILE A 837 15.11 -2.66 -15.02
CA ILE A 837 14.01 -3.35 -14.34
C ILE A 837 14.55 -4.36 -13.34
N HIS A 838 15.62 -5.08 -13.70
CA HIS A 838 16.23 -6.05 -12.80
C HIS A 838 16.96 -5.40 -11.61
N ILE A 839 17.43 -4.15 -11.75
CA ILE A 839 18.01 -3.40 -10.62
C ILE A 839 16.89 -2.90 -9.69
N THR A 840 15.79 -2.39 -10.27
CA THR A 840 14.71 -1.74 -9.51
C THR A 840 13.69 -2.70 -8.93
N ASN A 841 13.56 -3.92 -9.46
CA ASN A 841 12.67 -4.96 -8.96
C ASN A 841 13.47 -6.22 -8.57
N LEU A 842 13.63 -6.45 -7.27
CA LEU A 842 14.25 -7.66 -6.73
C LEU A 842 13.23 -8.80 -6.73
N ASP A 843 13.44 -9.86 -7.49
CA ASP A 843 12.59 -11.04 -7.44
C ASP A 843 12.96 -11.94 -6.24
N ILE A 844 11.93 -12.54 -5.63
CA ILE A 844 12.11 -13.52 -4.55
C ILE A 844 12.69 -14.83 -5.08
N ASP A 845 12.43 -15.13 -6.36
CA ASP A 845 12.96 -16.29 -7.07
C ASP A 845 14.47 -16.18 -7.30
N ASP A 846 15.03 -14.96 -7.20
CA ASP A 846 16.47 -14.72 -7.30
C ASP A 846 17.20 -14.81 -5.94
N ILE A 847 16.54 -15.36 -4.90
CA ILE A 847 17.10 -15.53 -3.54
C ILE A 847 17.04 -17.01 -3.16
N GLU A 848 18.22 -17.63 -3.05
CA GLU A 848 18.37 -19.01 -2.59
C GLU A 848 18.68 -19.06 -1.10
N ASN A 849 17.93 -19.85 -0.33
CA ASN A 849 18.15 -19.98 1.11
C ASN A 849 19.07 -21.17 1.38
N ASN A 850 20.12 -20.93 2.16
CA ASN A 850 21.09 -21.96 2.55
C ASN A 850 20.72 -22.63 3.88
N THR A 851 19.57 -22.26 4.47
CA THR A 851 19.09 -22.74 5.77
C THR A 851 17.59 -23.00 5.74
N GLU A 852 17.11 -23.91 6.59
CA GLU A 852 15.67 -24.19 6.78
C GLU A 852 15.00 -23.23 7.77
N ASP A 853 15.71 -22.21 8.23
CA ASP A 853 15.17 -21.26 9.21
C ASP A 853 14.25 -20.25 8.52
N ASP A 854 12.98 -20.25 8.92
CA ASP A 854 11.93 -19.40 8.37
C ASP A 854 12.25 -17.90 8.47
N GLN A 855 13.17 -17.48 9.36
CA GLN A 855 13.61 -16.07 9.41
C GLN A 855 14.37 -15.64 8.14
N TYR A 856 14.91 -16.58 7.38
CA TYR A 856 15.63 -16.36 6.12
C TYR A 856 14.82 -16.80 4.90
N SER A 857 13.49 -16.91 4.96
CA SER A 857 12.69 -17.10 3.75
C SER A 857 12.88 -15.95 2.76
N SER A 858 12.81 -16.24 1.46
CA SER A 858 13.17 -15.29 0.38
C SER A 858 12.38 -13.97 0.47
N ASP A 859 11.10 -14.03 0.83
CA ASP A 859 10.25 -12.85 1.09
C ASP A 859 10.79 -11.98 2.24
N LYS A 860 11.21 -12.61 3.34
CA LYS A 860 11.75 -11.89 4.51
C LYS A 860 13.13 -11.32 4.23
N VAL A 861 13.97 -12.04 3.48
CA VAL A 861 15.28 -11.56 3.04
C VAL A 861 15.11 -10.33 2.14
N LYS A 862 14.21 -10.39 1.15
CA LYS A 862 13.86 -9.24 0.30
C LYS A 862 13.36 -8.06 1.12
N ALA A 863 12.39 -8.28 2.02
CA ALA A 863 11.84 -7.21 2.85
C ALA A 863 12.93 -6.56 3.73
N LYS A 864 13.81 -7.37 4.32
CA LYS A 864 14.89 -6.86 5.18
C LYS A 864 15.97 -6.12 4.38
N LEU A 865 16.31 -6.61 3.19
CA LEU A 865 17.22 -5.90 2.28
C LEU A 865 16.68 -4.50 1.96
N LEU A 866 15.41 -4.41 1.54
CA LEU A 866 14.80 -3.13 1.19
C LEU A 866 14.72 -2.17 2.39
N GLU A 867 14.48 -2.67 3.60
CA GLU A 867 14.50 -1.88 4.83
C GLU A 867 15.90 -1.30 5.14
N ILE A 868 16.95 -2.12 5.01
CA ILE A 868 18.33 -1.68 5.24
C ILE A 868 18.78 -0.71 4.14
N GLU A 869 18.47 -1.01 2.88
CA GLU A 869 18.78 -0.13 1.75
C GLU A 869 18.10 1.23 1.87
N LYS A 870 16.84 1.28 2.29
CA LYS A 870 16.14 2.55 2.55
C LYS A 870 16.89 3.40 3.57
N ARG A 871 17.26 2.81 4.71
CA ARG A 871 18.04 3.53 5.74
C ARG A 871 19.40 3.97 5.23
N TYR A 872 20.05 3.14 4.41
CA TYR A 872 21.34 3.47 3.80
C TYR A 872 21.21 4.65 2.84
N PHE A 873 20.20 4.63 1.97
CA PHE A 873 19.88 5.68 1.02
C PHE A 873 19.58 7.01 1.73
N GLU A 874 18.71 7.00 2.75
CA GLU A 874 18.36 8.20 3.53
C GLU A 874 19.57 8.78 4.28
N ALA A 875 20.42 7.93 4.86
CA ALA A 875 21.65 8.39 5.52
C ALA A 875 22.66 9.00 4.52
N ASN A 876 22.71 8.46 3.30
CA ASN A 876 23.58 8.94 2.23
C ASN A 876 23.14 10.32 1.74
N GLU A 877 21.85 10.46 1.40
CA GLU A 877 21.27 11.75 1.00
C GLU A 877 21.45 12.81 2.09
N ALA A 878 21.08 12.50 3.34
CA ALA A 878 21.19 13.45 4.45
C ALA A 878 22.62 13.95 4.65
N TYR A 879 23.63 13.07 4.57
CA TYR A 879 25.02 13.47 4.69
C TYR A 879 25.49 14.31 3.51
N LEU A 880 25.18 13.91 2.27
CA LEU A 880 25.60 14.65 1.07
C LEU A 880 24.94 16.04 0.99
N GLU A 881 23.65 16.16 1.32
CA GLU A 881 22.94 17.43 1.39
C GLU A 881 23.52 18.34 2.48
N ALA A 882 23.72 17.82 3.70
CA ALA A 882 24.36 18.55 4.79
C ALA A 882 25.76 19.04 4.40
N LYS A 883 26.52 18.22 3.65
CA LYS A 883 27.86 18.58 3.18
C LYS A 883 27.83 19.68 2.14
N LYS A 884 26.89 19.63 1.20
CA LYS A 884 26.67 20.73 0.23
C LYS A 884 26.24 22.02 0.92
N ALA A 885 25.45 21.92 2.00
CA ALA A 885 24.96 23.06 2.77
C ALA A 885 25.96 23.59 3.83
N ASN A 886 27.12 22.96 4.01
CA ASN A 886 28.06 23.25 5.11
C ASN A 886 27.39 23.25 6.50
N ALA A 887 26.58 22.24 6.79
CA ALA A 887 25.88 22.13 8.08
C ALA A 887 26.82 21.76 9.25
N ASP A 888 26.45 22.09 10.48
CA ASP A 888 27.27 21.85 11.68
C ASP A 888 27.23 20.38 12.17
N ASN A 889 26.24 19.59 11.76
CA ASN A 889 26.01 18.22 12.23
C ASN A 889 26.67 17.13 11.35
N LEU A 890 27.66 17.48 10.53
CA LEU A 890 28.28 16.59 9.55
C LEU A 890 28.87 15.32 10.16
N GLU A 891 29.54 15.41 11.31
CA GLU A 891 30.19 14.26 11.95
C GLU A 891 29.17 13.21 12.41
N ALA A 892 28.04 13.64 12.98
CA ALA A 892 26.96 12.75 13.40
C ALA A 892 26.32 12.03 12.20
N LEU A 893 26.05 12.77 11.11
CA LEU A 893 25.50 12.20 9.88
C LEU A 893 26.49 11.24 9.21
N LYS A 894 27.80 11.56 9.24
CA LYS A 894 28.86 10.69 8.73
C LYS A 894 28.91 9.36 9.48
N ASN A 895 28.88 9.41 10.81
CA ASN A 895 28.89 8.21 11.65
C ASN A 895 27.65 7.34 11.38
N LYS A 896 26.48 7.97 11.20
CA LYS A 896 25.26 7.24 10.84
C LYS A 896 25.36 6.56 9.47
N LEU A 897 25.93 7.23 8.47
CA LEU A 897 26.17 6.64 7.16
C LEU A 897 27.13 5.44 7.25
N VAL A 898 28.21 5.54 8.01
CA VAL A 898 29.17 4.44 8.20
C VAL A 898 28.51 3.24 8.88
N GLU A 899 27.72 3.47 9.94
CA GLU A 899 26.97 2.43 10.67
C GLU A 899 26.03 1.66 9.74
N VAL A 900 25.18 2.38 8.99
CA VAL A 900 24.17 1.75 8.12
C VAL A 900 24.81 1.11 6.88
N ARG A 901 25.91 1.68 6.36
CA ARG A 901 26.70 1.02 5.31
C ARG A 901 27.20 -0.34 5.78
N LYS A 902 27.77 -0.42 6.99
CA LYS A 902 28.24 -1.69 7.53
C LYS A 902 27.10 -2.71 7.63
N GLU A 903 25.94 -2.30 8.17
CA GLU A 903 24.75 -3.16 8.24
C GLU A 903 24.32 -3.69 6.86
N TYR A 904 24.37 -2.84 5.83
CA TYR A 904 24.04 -3.23 4.45
C TYR A 904 24.96 -4.33 3.91
N TYR A 905 26.27 -4.16 4.03
CA TYR A 905 27.24 -5.15 3.54
C TYR A 905 27.27 -6.42 4.38
N ASP A 906 27.08 -6.32 5.70
CA ASP A 906 26.96 -7.49 6.58
C ASP A 906 25.75 -8.33 6.16
N PHE A 907 24.63 -7.69 5.81
CA PHE A 907 23.44 -8.37 5.29
C PHE A 907 23.68 -9.00 3.91
N LEU A 908 24.28 -8.28 2.95
CA LEU A 908 24.60 -8.81 1.61
C LEU A 908 25.59 -9.99 1.63
N ASN A 909 26.37 -10.12 2.70
CA ASN A 909 27.37 -11.17 2.89
C ASN A 909 26.94 -12.23 3.93
N ASN A 910 25.67 -12.23 4.35
CA ASN A 910 25.15 -13.21 5.29
C ASN A 910 25.22 -14.63 4.69
N PRO A 911 25.80 -15.62 5.38
CA PRO A 911 25.94 -16.97 4.84
C PRO A 911 24.63 -17.76 4.73
N ASN A 912 23.54 -17.30 5.36
CA ASN A 912 22.28 -18.04 5.44
C ASN A 912 21.44 -18.00 4.15
N PHE A 913 21.78 -17.13 3.21
CA PHE A 913 21.14 -17.02 1.90
C PHE A 913 22.14 -16.56 0.84
N THR A 914 21.78 -16.73 -0.43
CA THR A 914 22.57 -16.36 -1.59
C THR A 914 21.70 -15.58 -2.58
N PHE A 915 22.17 -14.41 -3.00
CA PHE A 915 21.57 -13.70 -4.12
C PHE A 915 22.07 -14.29 -5.44
N LEU A 916 21.14 -14.72 -6.29
CA LEU A 916 21.45 -15.15 -7.64
C LEU A 916 22.01 -13.99 -8.46
N LYS A 917 22.79 -14.31 -9.50
CA LYS A 917 23.39 -13.28 -10.37
C LYS A 917 22.31 -12.44 -11.07
N SER A 918 21.15 -13.01 -11.40
CA SER A 918 20.01 -12.32 -12.00
C SER A 918 19.33 -11.30 -11.08
N SER A 919 19.55 -11.37 -9.76
CA SER A 919 18.89 -10.48 -8.79
C SER A 919 19.36 -9.01 -8.87
N TYR A 920 20.60 -8.77 -9.31
CA TYR A 920 21.31 -7.49 -9.15
C TYR A 920 21.20 -6.87 -7.73
N ALA A 921 20.99 -7.69 -6.70
CA ALA A 921 21.05 -7.25 -5.30
C ALA A 921 22.50 -7.06 -4.85
N LYS A 922 23.39 -7.92 -5.36
CA LYS A 922 24.81 -7.94 -5.03
C LYS A 922 25.64 -7.80 -6.29
N TYR A 923 26.59 -6.87 -6.25
CA TYR A 923 27.58 -6.64 -7.30
C TYR A 923 28.43 -7.89 -7.53
N ASN A 924 28.52 -8.31 -8.80
CA ASN A 924 29.42 -9.37 -9.22
C ASN A 924 30.17 -8.93 -10.49
N VAL A 925 31.48 -9.14 -10.51
CA VAL A 925 32.33 -8.82 -11.68
C VAL A 925 31.84 -9.53 -12.95
N SER A 926 31.15 -10.68 -12.84
CA SER A 926 30.56 -11.36 -14.00
C SER A 926 29.39 -10.63 -14.67
N HIS A 927 28.77 -9.62 -14.03
CA HIS A 927 27.76 -8.75 -14.67
C HIS A 927 28.32 -7.85 -15.80
N TYR A 928 29.64 -7.90 -15.98
CA TYR A 928 30.42 -6.99 -16.85
C TYR A 928 31.09 -7.74 -18.01
N GLY A 929 30.99 -9.08 -18.08
CA GLY A 929 31.65 -9.91 -19.09
C GLY A 929 30.84 -10.12 -20.38
N SER A 930 31.53 -10.33 -21.51
CA SER A 930 30.92 -10.69 -22.79
C SER A 930 30.28 -12.09 -22.74
N GLY A 931 29.01 -12.20 -23.18
CA GLY A 931 28.29 -13.48 -23.29
C GLY A 931 27.04 -13.62 -22.41
N GLN A 932 26.67 -12.58 -21.64
CA GLN A 932 25.41 -12.51 -20.88
C GLN A 932 24.32 -11.75 -21.65
N GLN A 933 23.05 -11.96 -21.30
CA GLN A 933 21.91 -11.22 -21.89
C GLN A 933 21.95 -9.71 -21.58
N VAL A 934 22.59 -9.30 -20.48
CA VAL A 934 22.69 -7.90 -20.06
C VAL A 934 24.11 -7.61 -19.54
N ILE A 935 24.81 -6.65 -20.16
CA ILE A 935 26.12 -6.15 -19.71
C ILE A 935 25.89 -4.79 -19.03
N LEU A 936 26.26 -4.68 -17.74
CA LEU A 936 26.14 -3.45 -16.95
C LEU A 936 27.53 -2.90 -16.61
N SER A 937 28.24 -2.26 -17.54
CA SER A 937 29.56 -1.64 -17.22
C SER A 937 29.44 -0.52 -16.15
N PRO A 938 30.54 -0.10 -15.47
CA PRO A 938 30.41 0.88 -14.38
C PRO A 938 29.91 2.22 -14.91
N PHE A 939 30.38 2.59 -16.11
CA PHE A 939 29.84 3.72 -16.87
C PHE A 939 28.35 3.56 -17.16
N LYS A 940 27.90 2.38 -17.60
CA LYS A 940 26.49 2.14 -17.93
C LYS A 940 25.59 2.21 -16.69
N LEU A 941 26.03 1.67 -15.55
CA LEU A 941 25.28 1.75 -14.30
C LEU A 941 25.18 3.19 -13.78
N ALA A 942 26.29 3.94 -13.81
CA ALA A 942 26.27 5.36 -13.48
C ALA A 942 25.37 6.17 -14.44
N ASN A 943 25.42 5.86 -15.73
CA ASN A 943 24.61 6.49 -16.77
C ASN A 943 23.12 6.25 -16.56
N ILE A 944 22.71 5.04 -16.16
CA ILE A 944 21.33 4.71 -15.79
C ILE A 944 20.86 5.64 -14.67
N TYR A 945 21.60 5.68 -13.55
CA TYR A 945 21.22 6.50 -12.40
C TYR A 945 21.21 8.00 -12.73
N ALA A 946 22.25 8.49 -13.40
CA ALA A 946 22.37 9.90 -13.75
C ALA A 946 21.26 10.37 -14.71
N SER A 947 20.92 9.58 -15.73
CA SER A 947 19.86 9.91 -16.67
C SER A 947 18.47 9.92 -16.02
N GLU A 948 18.23 8.99 -15.09
CA GLU A 948 16.98 8.92 -14.33
C GLU A 948 16.79 10.18 -13.47
N VAL A 949 17.79 10.48 -12.62
CA VAL A 949 17.76 11.65 -11.73
C VAL A 949 17.65 12.94 -12.54
N ALA A 950 18.41 13.08 -13.63
CA ALA A 950 18.33 14.24 -14.51
C ALA A 950 16.94 14.42 -15.12
N SER A 951 16.31 13.34 -15.57
CA SER A 951 14.96 13.39 -16.13
C SER A 951 13.94 13.84 -15.09
N TYR A 952 14.00 13.27 -13.88
CA TYR A 952 13.14 13.68 -12.77
C TYR A 952 13.31 15.15 -12.40
N GLU A 953 14.55 15.61 -12.20
CA GLU A 953 14.82 17.00 -11.80
C GLU A 953 14.34 18.00 -12.85
N VAL A 954 14.60 17.72 -14.13
CA VAL A 954 14.16 18.59 -15.23
C VAL A 954 12.64 18.57 -15.36
N LEU A 955 11.98 17.43 -15.23
CA LEU A 955 10.51 17.36 -15.25
C LEU A 955 9.89 18.10 -14.07
N LYS A 956 10.44 17.94 -12.88
CA LYS A 956 9.99 18.65 -11.69
C LYS A 956 10.10 20.15 -11.89
N GLN A 957 11.25 20.61 -12.38
CA GLN A 957 11.47 22.03 -12.70
C GLN A 957 10.50 22.54 -13.76
N ILE A 958 10.33 21.82 -14.88
CA ILE A 958 9.38 22.21 -15.95
C ILE A 958 7.94 22.23 -15.42
N ASN A 959 7.57 21.25 -14.60
CA ASN A 959 6.24 21.14 -14.04
C ASN A 959 5.93 22.29 -13.09
N GLU A 960 6.87 22.66 -12.23
CA GLU A 960 6.74 23.81 -11.32
C GLU A 960 6.70 25.14 -12.09
N GLU A 961 7.56 25.34 -13.09
CA GLU A 961 7.70 26.62 -13.80
C GLU A 961 6.59 26.83 -14.85
N TYR A 962 6.18 25.79 -15.59
CA TYR A 962 5.33 25.91 -16.79
C TYR A 962 4.01 25.13 -16.78
N ILE A 963 3.78 24.19 -15.84
CA ILE A 963 2.60 23.30 -15.85
C ILE A 963 1.65 23.56 -14.68
N LYS A 964 2.12 23.54 -13.43
CA LYS A 964 1.29 23.82 -12.24
C LYS A 964 0.86 25.28 -12.24
N ASP A 965 -0.42 25.57 -12.05
CA ASP A 965 -0.86 26.93 -11.76
C ASP A 965 -0.28 27.34 -10.40
N SER A 966 0.46 28.46 -10.33
CA SER A 966 0.82 29.05 -9.04
C SER A 966 -0.49 29.42 -8.35
N GLU A 967 -0.73 28.86 -7.16
CA GLU A 967 -1.92 29.17 -6.35
C GLU A 967 -2.12 30.69 -6.31
N ASN A 968 -3.22 31.13 -6.93
CA ASN A 968 -3.80 32.46 -6.77
C ASN A 968 -5.20 32.28 -6.19
#